data_AF-A0A0B4EJL5-F1
#
_entry.id   AF-A0A0B4EJL5-F1
#
_cell.length_a   1.000
_cell.length_b   1.000
_cell.length_c   1.000
_cell.angle_alpha   90.00
_cell.angle_beta   90.00
_cell.angle_gamma   90.00
#
_symmetry.space_group_name_H-M   'P 1'
#
loop_
_entity.id
_entity.type
_entity.pdbx_description
1 polymer ?
#
loop_
_entity_poly.entity_id
_entity_poly.type
_entity_poly.pdbx_seq_one_letter_code
_entity_poly.pdbx_strand_id
1 'polypeptide(L)'
;MSGDSAPAGVGGLYAASLLTEGLSHCLTASPSPTFGWQLGQDDDNDPALSRQAGYELEVRDAQGAVIWSSGPLASASQCGVPYGGPALGDDADYSWRVRIADAAGVPGAWSDLAPFSTGLTDAAWQAGWICRAPGGRAPLELFDRALRVAGSPFLPFPCPALSSVRLDARLRPVMGRAGLLLRSSGAGTGLLLELGPTGDVVLRRAPVWEIPSPAVPDTDVLASAQAAPALGSWRELTVSDDGRMIRVAVDGAELLVVDEPAEGAAGTPAFHQGPRSQAEYAALRVTGAAPGQGETVLLDHRFDHGTAEAFPAGWPRLTGHRQPDEWTLFRAAIPLTGTVRRARLYAAAHHQAQFSVAGTPCLSTTSFGYPGEGYYDAADITGLLAGHPADTPVPVTALLHWYGPGQGRAAGSPGLLVRLTVDYDDGRREVLVSGPRWSAGEAPYRQSGYRNDEGDPVEHLDGQAAASPTVDDCLAAAVSSGAHPSSDFPRLHPRRTFLAGDFVAPQQFLTADDGTLVADFGRVVPARPEVDFLAGVPGRTIMLRAGYVLRPDGRVDAGKTASQNTDMSFPYTQAAGPQQYRASVHLGFRYLELPGIDAAEVSRVGAVTVHGSHPGEGSFNSSDPALDAVFRLLRDSALYGVQEQFVDTPTREKGQFLADAANISYATMALFGERSYTAQALREFAWSARRYWTAAGEKGRYNAVYPNGDGKRDIPDFSLMLPEWAEEYHLRSADLALIRELLPHLHDTADYALSCIPAEGPTAGLVTDLGGGSGPYLHGIVDWPAPGRYGYDMECAAKTTVNAQACSALMSTARLCSAAGDEDAAVRYVAAARRLAAAIRARLRVGGVMVDGLHADGTPSAHGSQHATSFPLSLGITAPEDAAADAARIAAMGMRQGPMTVHRLVRALAGQGLMDAVLDLLTTKEQPGWARLLDRGATFTWEAWDLEDGSDYSQSHAWSASVVKEILEYLLGVRYSTPGGSEVVVEPPLCRLAHARGSVPVANGYVQAGWRRRGELVELECTVPPGTTATVRLPAGTYGVKGPAADAAVVVSAPEGRADGAIRDFRVHAGTWSFTPA
;
A
#
# COMPACT_ATOMS: atom_id res chain seq x y z
N MET A 1 31.80 -44.82 49.96
CA MET A 1 30.38 -44.43 49.86
C MET A 1 30.32 -43.30 48.86
N SER A 2 29.92 -43.66 47.64
CA SER A 2 29.62 -42.79 46.51
C SER A 2 28.28 -42.09 46.78
N GLY A 3 28.27 -40.77 46.77
CA GLY A 3 27.05 -39.99 46.58
C GLY A 3 26.97 -39.62 45.10
N ASP A 4 26.15 -40.34 44.34
CA ASP A 4 25.80 -40.00 42.96
C ASP A 4 25.06 -38.66 42.97
N SER A 5 25.68 -37.63 42.39
CA SER A 5 24.95 -36.46 41.91
C SER A 5 24.23 -36.86 40.63
N ALA A 6 22.90 -36.90 40.65
CA ALA A 6 22.10 -37.05 39.44
C ALA A 6 22.53 -36.03 38.37
N PRO A 7 22.59 -36.39 37.07
CA PRO A 7 22.90 -35.44 36.03
C PRO A 7 21.88 -34.29 36.07
N ALA A 8 22.36 -33.05 36.03
CA ALA A 8 21.47 -31.89 35.86
C ALA A 8 20.66 -32.11 34.57
N GLY A 9 19.34 -32.22 34.70
CA GLY A 9 18.45 -32.48 33.57
C GLY A 9 18.55 -31.37 32.52
N VAL A 10 18.27 -31.70 31.26
CA VAL A 10 18.08 -30.72 30.18
C VAL A 10 16.72 -30.05 30.39
N GLY A 11 16.66 -28.72 30.31
CA GLY A 11 15.41 -27.97 30.43
C GLY A 11 14.42 -28.35 29.31
N GLY A 12 13.12 -28.32 29.60
CA GLY A 12 12.07 -28.73 28.66
C GLY A 12 11.69 -27.70 27.58
N LEU A 13 12.20 -26.46 27.71
CA LEU A 13 11.92 -25.35 26.80
C LEU A 13 12.96 -25.32 25.66
N TYR A 14 12.50 -25.23 24.41
CA TYR A 14 13.35 -25.18 23.23
C TYR A 14 12.93 -24.07 22.26
N ALA A 15 13.84 -23.68 21.37
CA ALA A 15 13.55 -22.71 20.32
C ALA A 15 13.05 -23.40 19.05
N ALA A 16 12.03 -22.81 18.44
CA ALA A 16 11.44 -23.21 17.17
C ALA A 16 11.33 -21.99 16.23
N SER A 17 11.07 -22.22 14.95
CA SER A 17 10.81 -21.16 13.96
C SER A 17 11.85 -20.03 14.00
N LEU A 18 13.13 -20.38 13.88
CA LEU A 18 14.23 -19.42 13.91
C LEU A 18 14.13 -18.45 12.73
N LEU A 19 14.36 -17.16 13.02
CA LEU A 19 14.29 -16.06 12.06
C LEU A 19 15.58 -15.24 12.09
N THR A 20 16.11 -14.92 10.91
CA THR A 20 17.19 -13.94 10.73
C THR A 20 16.60 -12.70 10.06
N GLU A 21 16.71 -11.53 10.69
CA GLU A 21 16.08 -10.28 10.23
C GLU A 21 14.57 -10.43 9.97
N GLY A 22 13.90 -11.26 10.77
CA GLY A 22 12.47 -11.57 10.64
C GLY A 22 12.10 -12.61 9.57
N LEU A 23 13.09 -13.22 8.89
CA LEU A 23 12.85 -14.18 7.80
C LEU A 23 13.39 -15.57 8.14
N SER A 24 12.64 -16.63 7.80
CA SER A 24 13.07 -18.03 7.95
C SER A 24 14.13 -18.44 6.92
N HIS A 25 14.11 -17.80 5.74
CA HIS A 25 15.09 -17.97 4.67
C HIS A 25 15.63 -16.61 4.25
N CYS A 26 16.50 -16.04 5.08
CA CYS A 26 17.07 -14.71 4.82
C CYS A 26 18.26 -14.81 3.85
N LEU A 27 18.13 -14.21 2.66
CA LEU A 27 19.20 -14.08 1.67
C LEU A 27 19.82 -12.68 1.63
N THR A 28 19.31 -11.76 2.45
CA THR A 28 19.68 -10.35 2.44
C THR A 28 19.98 -9.86 3.87
N ALA A 29 20.55 -10.74 4.71
CA ALA A 29 20.90 -10.37 6.07
C ALA A 29 21.95 -9.25 6.07
N SER A 30 21.86 -8.34 7.04
CA SER A 30 22.87 -7.29 7.19
C SER A 30 24.19 -7.89 7.70
N PRO A 31 25.33 -7.16 7.59
CA PRO A 31 26.59 -7.58 8.19
C PRO A 31 26.54 -7.76 9.72
N SER A 32 25.54 -7.18 10.38
CA SER A 32 25.27 -7.31 11.81
C SER A 32 23.81 -7.70 12.02
N PRO A 33 23.42 -8.95 11.70
CA PRO A 33 22.02 -9.33 11.63
C PRO A 33 21.35 -9.37 13.00
N THR A 34 20.02 -9.36 12.99
CA THR A 34 19.22 -9.68 14.17
C THR A 34 18.63 -11.08 14.08
N PHE A 35 18.43 -11.71 15.24
CA PHE A 35 17.87 -13.05 15.37
C PHE A 35 16.57 -13.04 16.17
N GLY A 36 15.68 -13.97 15.85
CA GLY A 36 14.44 -14.21 16.59
C GLY A 36 14.03 -15.67 16.57
N TRP A 37 13.20 -16.07 17.51
CA TRP A 37 12.69 -17.44 17.62
C TRP A 37 11.34 -17.48 18.34
N GLN A 38 10.64 -18.58 18.15
CA GLN A 38 9.48 -18.97 18.94
C GLN A 38 9.89 -19.96 20.02
N LEU A 39 9.13 -20.01 21.11
CA LEU A 39 9.32 -20.96 22.19
C LEU A 39 8.38 -22.16 22.03
N GLY A 40 8.93 -23.36 22.16
CA GLY A 40 8.22 -24.63 22.16
C GLY A 40 8.55 -25.46 23.40
N GLN A 41 7.65 -26.36 23.77
CA GLN A 41 7.79 -27.28 24.89
C GLN A 41 6.90 -28.51 24.67
N ASP A 42 7.36 -29.69 25.06
CA ASP A 42 6.56 -30.92 25.04
C ASP A 42 5.43 -30.90 26.08
N ASP A 43 4.29 -31.52 25.77
CA ASP A 43 3.07 -31.51 26.60
C ASP A 43 3.27 -32.04 28.04
N ASP A 44 4.22 -32.96 28.24
CA ASP A 44 4.51 -33.58 29.54
C ASP A 44 5.38 -32.71 30.48
N ASN A 45 5.95 -31.60 29.96
CA ASN A 45 6.80 -30.72 30.75
C ASN A 45 5.99 -29.72 31.59
N ASP A 46 6.54 -29.27 32.72
CA ASP A 46 5.89 -28.32 33.63
C ASP A 46 5.59 -26.96 32.94
N PRO A 47 4.32 -26.56 32.79
CA PRO A 47 3.95 -25.27 32.20
C PRO A 47 4.48 -24.05 32.97
N ALA A 48 4.73 -24.17 34.27
CA ALA A 48 5.29 -23.09 35.07
C ALA A 48 6.73 -22.76 34.67
N LEU A 49 7.44 -23.72 34.06
CA LEU A 49 8.78 -23.55 33.54
C LEU A 49 8.82 -23.03 32.09
N SER A 50 7.68 -22.95 31.39
CA SER A 50 7.54 -22.53 29.98
C SER A 50 7.79 -21.04 29.73
N ARG A 51 8.83 -20.46 30.32
CA ARG A 51 9.22 -19.06 30.12
C ARG A 51 10.73 -18.96 29.98
N GLN A 52 11.17 -18.21 28.98
CA GLN A 52 12.58 -17.92 28.81
C GLN A 52 13.10 -17.03 29.95
N ALA A 53 14.14 -17.49 30.65
CA ALA A 53 14.93 -16.67 31.58
C ALA A 53 16.29 -16.27 30.97
N GLY A 54 16.73 -16.98 29.93
CA GLY A 54 17.98 -16.69 29.24
C GLY A 54 18.12 -17.47 27.95
N TYR A 55 19.16 -17.14 27.19
CA TYR A 55 19.49 -17.82 25.93
C TYR A 55 21.01 -17.85 25.71
N GLU A 56 21.43 -18.70 24.78
CA GLU A 56 22.79 -18.71 24.25
C GLU A 56 22.75 -18.97 22.74
N LEU A 57 23.51 -18.18 21.98
CA LEU A 57 23.58 -18.21 20.53
C LEU A 57 24.97 -18.66 20.07
N GLU A 58 25.01 -19.39 18.95
CA GLU A 58 26.22 -19.68 18.18
C GLU A 58 25.98 -19.33 16.71
N VAL A 59 26.93 -18.64 16.08
CA VAL A 59 26.97 -18.39 14.64
C VAL A 59 28.18 -19.08 14.04
N ARG A 60 27.98 -19.75 12.91
CA ARG A 60 28.97 -20.53 12.17
C ARG A 60 29.10 -20.05 10.74
N ASP A 61 30.32 -20.12 10.21
CA ASP A 61 30.58 -19.91 8.79
C ASP A 61 30.12 -21.09 7.92
N ALA A 62 30.25 -20.94 6.60
CA ALA A 62 29.91 -21.98 5.62
C ALA A 62 30.74 -23.27 5.76
N GLN A 63 31.88 -23.25 6.48
CA GLN A 63 32.70 -24.43 6.79
C GLN A 63 32.31 -25.09 8.12
N GLY A 64 31.33 -24.52 8.83
CA GLY A 64 30.82 -25.02 10.10
C GLY A 64 31.63 -24.59 11.32
N ALA A 65 32.64 -23.72 11.15
CA ALA A 65 33.43 -23.19 12.24
C ALA A 65 32.64 -22.11 13.00
N VAL A 66 32.65 -22.18 14.34
CA VAL A 66 32.00 -21.17 15.18
C VAL A 66 32.80 -19.88 15.11
N ILE A 67 32.21 -18.84 14.54
CA ILE A 67 32.83 -17.51 14.41
C ILE A 67 32.43 -16.57 15.54
N TRP A 68 31.32 -16.86 16.21
CA TRP A 68 30.84 -16.12 17.36
C TRP A 68 29.92 -16.97 18.24
N SER A 69 30.00 -16.73 19.55
CA SER A 69 29.05 -17.22 20.54
C SER A 69 28.72 -16.08 21.49
N SER A 70 27.46 -15.97 21.89
CA SER A 70 27.06 -14.97 22.89
C SER A 70 27.52 -15.33 24.31
N GLY A 71 27.79 -16.62 24.56
CA GLY A 71 27.71 -17.20 25.90
C GLY A 71 26.30 -17.12 26.50
N PRO A 72 26.07 -17.72 27.68
CA PRO A 72 24.78 -17.65 28.36
C PRO A 72 24.44 -16.21 28.76
N LEU A 73 23.27 -15.73 28.33
CA LEU A 73 22.75 -14.40 28.66
C LEU A 73 21.42 -14.53 29.41
N ALA A 74 21.30 -13.84 30.54
CA ALA A 74 20.04 -13.73 31.28
C ALA A 74 19.16 -12.65 30.64
N SER A 75 18.19 -13.08 29.83
CA SER A 75 17.29 -12.19 29.10
C SER A 75 16.04 -12.93 28.61
N ALA A 76 14.89 -12.26 28.69
CA ALA A 76 13.63 -12.74 28.13
C ALA A 76 13.42 -12.31 26.65
N SER A 77 14.37 -11.57 26.06
CA SER A 77 14.30 -11.16 24.65
C SER A 77 14.42 -12.34 23.70
N GLN A 78 13.50 -12.44 22.74
CA GLN A 78 13.48 -13.51 21.72
C GLN A 78 13.21 -12.97 20.30
N CYS A 79 13.15 -11.66 20.13
CA CYS A 79 12.91 -11.00 18.85
C CYS A 79 13.89 -9.83 18.70
N GLY A 80 14.43 -9.64 17.49
CA GLY A 80 15.37 -8.56 17.20
C GLY A 80 16.69 -8.65 17.98
N VAL A 81 17.10 -9.84 18.41
CA VAL A 81 18.31 -10.05 19.23
C VAL A 81 19.55 -9.79 18.36
N PRO A 82 20.37 -8.78 18.66
CA PRO A 82 21.46 -8.39 17.78
C PRO A 82 22.61 -9.39 17.82
N TYR A 83 23.18 -9.68 16.66
CA TYR A 83 24.46 -10.36 16.54
C TYR A 83 25.58 -9.48 17.10
N GLY A 84 26.37 -10.03 18.04
CA GLY A 84 27.44 -9.31 18.74
C GLY A 84 28.86 -9.65 18.26
N GLY A 85 29.00 -10.36 17.14
CA GLY A 85 30.30 -10.77 16.62
C GLY A 85 30.90 -9.80 15.60
N PRO A 86 32.04 -10.16 14.98
CA PRO A 86 32.64 -9.39 13.89
C PRO A 86 31.69 -9.27 12.70
N ALA A 87 31.70 -8.11 12.02
CA ALA A 87 30.87 -7.88 10.84
C ALA A 87 31.03 -8.99 9.80
N LEU A 88 29.91 -9.53 9.35
CA LEU A 88 29.85 -10.62 8.37
C LEU A 88 30.18 -10.09 6.97
N GLY A 89 30.73 -10.96 6.11
CA GLY A 89 31.06 -10.59 4.73
C GLY A 89 29.81 -10.49 3.85
N ASP A 90 29.88 -9.73 2.76
CA ASP A 90 28.81 -9.65 1.75
C ASP A 90 28.71 -10.96 0.94
N ASP A 91 27.49 -11.32 0.50
CA ASP A 91 27.22 -12.50 -0.34
C ASP A 91 27.88 -13.79 0.19
N ALA A 92 27.67 -14.06 1.48
CA ALA A 92 28.25 -15.18 2.21
C ALA A 92 27.20 -15.96 3.01
N ASP A 93 27.37 -17.27 3.08
CA ASP A 93 26.47 -18.16 3.81
C ASP A 93 26.97 -18.40 5.23
N TYR A 94 26.02 -18.39 6.17
CA TYR A 94 26.22 -18.63 7.58
C TYR A 94 25.11 -19.53 8.11
N SER A 95 25.31 -20.07 9.31
CA SER A 95 24.24 -20.72 10.05
C SER A 95 24.31 -20.34 11.52
N TRP A 96 23.18 -20.38 12.20
CA TRP A 96 23.14 -20.11 13.63
C TRP A 96 22.19 -21.05 14.36
N ARG A 97 22.38 -21.17 15.66
CA ARG A 97 21.49 -21.93 16.54
C ARG A 97 21.39 -21.25 17.89
N VAL A 98 20.35 -21.59 18.63
CA VAL A 98 20.09 -21.06 19.97
C VAL A 98 19.67 -22.17 20.92
N ARG A 99 20.01 -22.04 22.19
CA ARG A 99 19.39 -22.82 23.28
C ARG A 99 18.80 -21.88 24.31
N ILE A 100 17.72 -22.32 24.94
CA ILE A 100 16.90 -21.48 25.83
C ILE A 100 17.03 -22.00 27.26
N ALA A 101 17.26 -21.10 28.21
CA ALA A 101 17.13 -21.40 29.63
C ALA A 101 15.68 -21.16 30.08
N ASP A 102 15.08 -22.18 30.69
CA ASP A 102 13.71 -22.13 31.22
C ASP A 102 13.57 -21.22 32.45
N ALA A 103 12.38 -21.17 33.06
CA ALA A 103 12.12 -20.27 34.19
C ALA A 103 12.96 -20.60 35.44
N ALA A 104 13.52 -21.81 35.54
CA ALA A 104 14.44 -22.22 36.60
C ALA A 104 15.90 -21.94 36.24
N GLY A 105 16.18 -21.41 35.04
CA GLY A 105 17.52 -21.15 34.54
C GLY A 105 18.21 -22.40 33.99
N VAL A 106 17.47 -23.49 33.76
CA VAL A 106 18.03 -24.73 33.22
C VAL A 106 18.03 -24.64 31.69
N PRO A 107 19.20 -24.75 31.01
CA PRO A 107 19.26 -24.72 29.56
C PRO A 107 18.64 -25.98 28.94
N GLY A 108 17.78 -25.78 27.95
CA GLY A 108 17.27 -26.81 27.07
C GLY A 108 18.25 -27.23 25.99
N ALA A 109 17.76 -28.04 25.04
CA ALA A 109 18.55 -28.47 23.90
C ALA A 109 18.90 -27.30 22.97
N TRP A 110 20.01 -27.43 22.25
CA TRP A 110 20.30 -26.57 21.11
C TRP A 110 19.27 -26.82 20.02
N SER A 111 18.79 -25.74 19.38
CA SER A 111 18.06 -25.83 18.13
C SER A 111 18.91 -26.47 17.03
N ASP A 112 18.25 -26.92 15.97
CA ASP A 112 18.91 -27.17 14.70
C ASP A 112 19.58 -25.88 14.17
N LEU A 113 20.58 -26.06 13.31
CA LEU A 113 21.24 -24.94 12.63
C LEU A 113 20.29 -24.34 11.58
N ALA A 114 19.96 -23.06 11.76
CA ALA A 114 19.21 -22.26 10.82
C ALA A 114 20.17 -21.57 9.82
N PRO A 115 20.08 -21.83 8.51
CA PRO A 115 20.92 -21.18 7.51
C PRO A 115 20.42 -19.77 7.19
N PHE A 116 21.36 -18.88 6.84
CA PHE A 116 21.07 -17.58 6.23
C PHE A 116 22.23 -17.12 5.35
N SER A 117 21.96 -16.21 4.43
CA SER A 117 22.98 -15.53 3.63
C SER A 117 22.93 -14.02 3.88
N THR A 118 24.11 -13.40 3.91
CA THR A 118 24.23 -11.95 3.90
C THR A 118 23.91 -11.38 2.53
N GLY A 119 23.32 -10.20 2.51
CA GLY A 119 23.06 -9.45 1.28
C GLY A 119 24.31 -8.72 0.79
N LEU A 120 24.07 -7.59 0.13
CA LEU A 120 25.10 -6.69 -0.38
C LEU A 120 25.03 -5.33 0.33
N THR A 121 26.19 -4.85 0.78
CA THR A 121 26.41 -3.42 1.01
C THR A 121 26.37 -2.63 -0.31
N ASP A 122 26.12 -1.32 -0.23
CA ASP A 122 26.12 -0.45 -1.43
C ASP A 122 27.42 -0.58 -2.25
N ALA A 123 28.57 -0.73 -1.58
CA ALA A 123 29.86 -0.89 -2.25
C ALA A 123 30.07 -2.27 -2.92
N ALA A 124 29.37 -3.31 -2.45
CA ALA A 124 29.56 -4.68 -2.92
C ALA A 124 28.87 -4.98 -4.25
N TRP A 125 27.94 -4.13 -4.70
CA TRP A 125 27.24 -4.30 -5.97
C TRP A 125 28.20 -4.39 -7.17
N GLN A 126 29.14 -3.43 -7.27
CA GLN A 126 30.08 -3.32 -8.40
C GLN A 126 29.38 -3.43 -9.77
N ALA A 127 28.15 -2.90 -9.84
CA ALA A 127 27.24 -3.00 -10.98
C ALA A 127 26.78 -1.60 -11.41
N GLY A 128 26.42 -1.44 -12.68
CA GLY A 128 25.86 -0.19 -13.21
C GLY A 128 24.34 -0.22 -13.26
N TRP A 129 23.70 0.89 -12.92
CA TRP A 129 22.27 1.09 -13.21
C TRP A 129 22.09 1.15 -14.72
N ILE A 130 21.26 0.26 -15.27
CA ILE A 130 20.99 0.21 -16.70
C ILE A 130 19.54 0.59 -17.03
N CYS A 131 19.37 1.26 -18.16
CA CYS A 131 18.08 1.61 -18.75
C CYS A 131 18.09 1.32 -20.27
N ARG A 132 16.94 1.53 -20.92
CA ARG A 132 16.85 1.49 -22.38
C ARG A 132 17.15 2.88 -22.94
N ALA A 133 17.69 2.95 -24.17
CA ALA A 133 17.76 4.22 -24.89
C ALA A 133 16.36 4.80 -25.16
N PRO A 134 16.19 6.15 -25.15
CA PRO A 134 14.92 6.78 -25.45
C PRO A 134 14.35 6.41 -26.82
N GLY A 135 13.02 6.46 -26.92
CA GLY A 135 12.27 6.12 -28.12
C GLY A 135 11.56 4.77 -28.05
N GLY A 136 10.83 4.44 -29.11
CA GLY A 136 10.06 3.20 -29.20
C GLY A 136 8.83 3.34 -30.10
N ARG A 137 7.90 2.39 -29.98
CA ARG A 137 6.61 2.45 -30.67
C ARG A 137 5.88 3.74 -30.33
N ALA A 138 5.29 4.37 -31.35
CA ALA A 138 4.46 5.56 -31.15
C ALA A 138 3.23 5.22 -30.28
N PRO A 139 2.80 6.10 -29.36
CA PRO A 139 1.63 5.89 -28.51
C PRO A 139 0.34 6.19 -29.28
N LEU A 140 0.18 5.48 -30.40
CA LEU A 140 -0.96 5.54 -31.28
C LEU A 140 -1.64 4.19 -31.32
N GLU A 141 -2.96 4.18 -31.12
CA GLU A 141 -3.77 2.98 -31.14
C GLU A 141 -5.05 3.24 -31.94
N LEU A 142 -5.46 2.28 -32.77
CA LEU A 142 -6.81 2.28 -33.33
C LEU A 142 -7.72 1.55 -32.34
N PHE A 143 -8.64 2.29 -31.74
CA PHE A 143 -9.55 1.81 -30.71
C PHE A 143 -10.97 2.29 -30.98
N ASP A 144 -11.96 1.38 -30.94
CA ASP A 144 -13.39 1.68 -31.16
C ASP A 144 -13.67 2.61 -32.36
N ARG A 145 -13.03 2.31 -33.50
CA ARG A 145 -13.12 3.10 -34.75
C ARG A 145 -12.67 4.56 -34.57
N ALA A 146 -11.70 4.79 -33.69
CA ALA A 146 -11.03 6.06 -33.49
C ALA A 146 -9.52 5.86 -33.41
N LEU A 147 -8.77 6.88 -33.82
CA LEU A 147 -7.34 6.96 -33.50
C LEU A 147 -7.19 7.55 -32.10
N ARG A 148 -6.71 6.76 -31.16
CA ARG A 148 -6.35 7.16 -29.81
C ARG A 148 -4.88 7.57 -29.78
N VAL A 149 -4.61 8.73 -29.19
CA VAL A 149 -3.28 9.32 -29.05
C VAL A 149 -3.05 9.63 -27.58
N ALA A 150 -1.89 9.24 -27.04
CA ALA A 150 -1.52 9.49 -25.64
C ALA A 150 -0.05 9.95 -25.49
N GLY A 151 0.26 10.64 -24.38
CA GLY A 151 1.61 10.83 -23.84
C GLY A 151 2.74 11.09 -24.84
N SER A 152 2.67 12.17 -25.64
CA SER A 152 3.75 12.53 -26.56
C SER A 152 3.85 14.04 -26.81
N PRO A 153 5.05 14.64 -26.73
CA PRO A 153 5.26 16.07 -26.98
C PRO A 153 5.12 16.43 -28.46
N PHE A 154 5.32 15.46 -29.37
CA PHE A 154 5.29 15.69 -30.82
C PHE A 154 5.12 14.38 -31.58
N LEU A 155 4.00 14.23 -32.30
CA LEU A 155 3.77 13.16 -33.28
C LEU A 155 3.36 13.77 -34.62
N PRO A 156 4.28 13.87 -35.60
CA PRO A 156 4.02 14.56 -36.85
C PRO A 156 2.96 13.84 -37.68
N PHE A 157 2.10 14.62 -38.34
CA PHE A 157 1.22 14.08 -39.36
C PHE A 157 2.03 13.68 -40.59
N PRO A 158 1.54 12.71 -41.39
CA PRO A 158 2.22 12.28 -42.61
C PRO A 158 2.05 13.29 -43.75
N CYS A 159 2.48 14.53 -43.54
CA CYS A 159 2.44 15.64 -44.49
C CYS A 159 3.74 16.48 -44.40
N PRO A 160 4.10 17.25 -45.45
CA PRO A 160 5.26 18.15 -45.38
C PRO A 160 5.02 19.32 -44.42
N ALA A 161 6.07 20.09 -44.17
CA ALA A 161 5.96 21.38 -43.47
C ALA A 161 5.14 22.39 -44.31
N LEU A 162 4.26 23.13 -43.65
CA LEU A 162 3.25 24.00 -44.28
C LEU A 162 3.46 25.46 -43.88
N SER A 163 3.23 26.37 -44.82
CA SER A 163 3.19 27.82 -44.57
C SER A 163 1.79 28.33 -44.22
N SER A 164 0.76 27.58 -44.61
CA SER A 164 -0.62 27.76 -44.15
C SER A 164 -1.30 26.40 -44.00
N VAL A 165 -2.17 26.27 -43.01
CA VAL A 165 -2.87 25.02 -42.71
C VAL A 165 -4.29 25.27 -42.25
N ARG A 166 -5.20 24.41 -42.71
CA ARG A 166 -6.52 24.19 -42.16
C ARG A 166 -6.62 22.74 -41.67
N LEU A 167 -6.90 22.57 -40.39
CA LEU A 167 -7.17 21.31 -39.73
C LEU A 167 -8.67 21.21 -39.44
N ASP A 168 -9.33 20.17 -39.95
CA ASP A 168 -10.69 19.82 -39.56
C ASP A 168 -10.61 18.43 -38.89
N ALA A 169 -10.97 18.36 -37.60
CA ALA A 169 -10.83 17.16 -36.78
C ALA A 169 -12.12 16.87 -36.01
N ARG A 170 -12.62 15.65 -36.13
CA ARG A 170 -13.69 15.13 -35.28
C ARG A 170 -13.07 14.37 -34.13
N LEU A 171 -13.02 14.97 -32.95
CA LEU A 171 -12.23 14.48 -31.82
C LEU A 171 -12.97 14.53 -30.49
N ARG A 172 -12.48 13.80 -29.49
CA ARG A 172 -12.88 13.98 -28.09
C ARG A 172 -11.67 13.84 -27.16
N PRO A 173 -11.50 14.73 -26.18
CA PRO A 173 -10.61 14.46 -25.06
C PRO A 173 -11.14 13.26 -24.27
N VAL A 174 -10.27 12.29 -23.99
CA VAL A 174 -10.60 11.11 -23.16
C VAL A 174 -10.11 11.32 -21.74
N MET A 175 -8.91 11.88 -21.60
CA MET A 175 -8.32 12.28 -20.33
C MET A 175 -7.47 13.53 -20.55
N GLY A 176 -7.50 14.48 -19.62
CA GLY A 176 -6.79 15.74 -19.79
C GLY A 176 -7.27 16.49 -21.04
N ARG A 177 -6.35 16.93 -21.89
CA ARG A 177 -6.64 17.82 -23.04
C ARG A 177 -6.27 17.15 -24.36
N ALA A 178 -7.03 17.42 -25.42
CA ALA A 178 -6.65 17.05 -26.78
C ALA A 178 -5.78 18.15 -27.40
N GLY A 179 -4.50 17.84 -27.68
CA GLY A 179 -3.55 18.81 -28.22
C GLY A 179 -3.24 18.66 -29.71
N LEU A 180 -3.17 19.79 -30.42
CA LEU A 180 -2.69 19.92 -31.79
C LEU A 180 -1.58 20.97 -31.85
N LEU A 181 -0.49 20.65 -32.53
CA LEU A 181 0.62 21.58 -32.77
C LEU A 181 0.51 22.20 -34.16
N LEU A 182 0.72 23.51 -34.21
CA LEU A 182 0.83 24.32 -35.42
C LEU A 182 2.25 24.90 -35.51
N ARG A 183 2.73 25.15 -36.73
CA ARG A 183 4.05 25.79 -36.98
C ARG A 183 5.22 25.11 -36.26
N SER A 184 5.12 23.81 -35.99
CA SER A 184 6.10 23.08 -35.18
C SER A 184 7.21 22.48 -36.05
N SER A 185 8.45 22.56 -35.59
CA SER A 185 9.60 21.86 -36.17
C SER A 185 10.03 20.65 -35.35
N GLY A 186 9.33 20.36 -34.24
CA GLY A 186 9.62 19.29 -33.30
C GLY A 186 9.09 19.61 -31.89
N ALA A 187 9.36 18.71 -30.94
CA ALA A 187 9.00 18.91 -29.53
C ALA A 187 9.47 20.27 -28.99
N GLY A 188 8.60 20.95 -28.24
CA GLY A 188 8.89 22.26 -27.65
C GLY A 188 8.89 23.45 -28.60
N THR A 189 8.40 23.27 -29.83
CA THR A 189 8.37 24.35 -30.83
C THR A 189 6.98 24.55 -31.44
N GLY A 190 6.71 25.78 -31.85
CA GLY A 190 5.45 26.15 -32.50
C GLY A 190 4.36 26.61 -31.52
N LEU A 191 3.11 26.37 -31.89
CA LEU A 191 1.92 26.77 -31.14
C LEU A 191 1.11 25.55 -30.79
N LEU A 192 0.72 25.43 -29.53
CA LEU A 192 -0.11 24.34 -29.03
C LEU A 192 -1.54 24.83 -28.83
N LEU A 193 -2.47 24.21 -29.55
CA LEU A 193 -3.90 24.33 -29.31
C LEU A 193 -4.39 23.14 -28.51
N GLU A 194 -5.09 23.40 -27.41
CA GLU A 194 -5.65 22.37 -26.54
C GLU A 194 -7.16 22.56 -26.40
N LEU A 195 -7.90 21.46 -26.51
CA LEU A 195 -9.32 21.37 -26.13
C LEU A 195 -9.44 20.48 -24.89
N GLY A 196 -9.92 21.02 -23.78
CA GLY A 196 -10.23 20.26 -22.58
C GLY A 196 -11.66 19.70 -22.57
N PRO A 197 -11.95 18.80 -21.62
CA PRO A 197 -13.15 17.98 -21.61
C PRO A 197 -14.40 18.78 -21.21
N THR A 198 -14.22 19.90 -20.50
CA THR A 198 -15.29 20.83 -20.14
C THR A 198 -15.55 21.88 -21.21
N GLY A 199 -14.79 21.85 -22.32
CA GLY A 199 -14.91 22.78 -23.44
C GLY A 199 -13.95 23.96 -23.38
N ASP A 200 -13.03 24.00 -22.42
CA ASP A 200 -11.95 24.99 -22.39
C ASP A 200 -11.05 24.83 -23.62
N VAL A 201 -10.83 25.92 -24.35
CA VAL A 201 -9.93 25.96 -25.51
C VAL A 201 -8.80 26.92 -25.20
N VAL A 202 -7.55 26.47 -25.34
CA VAL A 202 -6.38 27.30 -25.06
C VAL A 202 -5.39 27.19 -26.19
N LEU A 203 -4.97 28.34 -26.72
CA LEU A 203 -3.84 28.47 -27.64
C LEU A 203 -2.65 29.07 -26.87
N ARG A 204 -1.53 28.38 -26.87
CA ARG A 204 -0.31 28.79 -26.15
C ARG A 204 0.96 28.50 -26.97
N ARG A 205 2.09 29.03 -26.56
CA ARG A 205 3.41 28.60 -27.08
C ARG A 205 3.64 27.13 -26.73
N ALA A 206 4.20 26.35 -27.66
CA ALA A 206 4.48 24.95 -27.39
C ALA A 206 5.45 24.80 -26.21
N PRO A 207 5.15 23.96 -25.21
CA PRO A 207 5.98 23.77 -24.02
C PRO A 207 7.24 22.99 -24.37
N VAL A 208 8.40 23.53 -23.98
CA VAL A 208 9.64 22.76 -23.95
C VAL A 208 9.58 21.86 -22.72
N TRP A 209 9.41 20.56 -22.94
CA TRP A 209 9.36 19.61 -21.84
C TRP A 209 10.08 18.32 -22.17
N GLU A 210 10.84 17.85 -21.19
CA GLU A 210 11.55 16.59 -21.23
C GLU A 210 10.65 15.48 -20.68
N ILE A 211 10.85 14.25 -21.13
CA ILE A 211 10.09 13.09 -20.70
C ILE A 211 11.02 12.18 -19.90
N PRO A 212 10.67 11.76 -18.66
CA PRO A 212 9.40 11.92 -17.94
C PRO A 212 9.17 13.33 -17.42
N SER A 213 7.91 13.77 -17.43
CA SER A 213 7.47 14.91 -16.63
C SER A 213 6.13 14.59 -15.98
N PRO A 214 5.90 14.96 -14.71
CA PRO A 214 4.61 14.78 -14.04
C PRO A 214 3.51 15.73 -14.57
N ALA A 215 3.91 16.82 -15.23
CA ALA A 215 3.01 17.81 -15.82
C ALA A 215 3.62 18.44 -17.08
N VAL A 216 2.78 18.97 -17.95
CA VAL A 216 3.25 19.87 -19.01
C VAL A 216 3.67 21.19 -18.34
N PRO A 217 4.88 21.72 -18.59
CA PRO A 217 5.30 23.03 -18.11
C PRO A 217 4.35 24.12 -18.60
N ASP A 218 4.08 25.10 -17.75
CA ASP A 218 3.32 26.27 -18.17
C ASP A 218 4.11 27.11 -19.18
N THR A 219 3.40 27.59 -20.19
CA THR A 219 3.91 28.50 -21.22
C THR A 219 2.92 29.62 -21.49
N ASP A 220 3.42 30.67 -22.15
CA ASP A 220 2.65 31.85 -22.53
C ASP A 220 1.38 31.48 -23.29
N VAL A 221 0.24 31.74 -22.65
CA VAL A 221 -1.10 31.61 -23.23
C VAL A 221 -1.36 32.81 -24.12
N LEU A 222 -1.57 32.55 -25.42
CA LEU A 222 -1.88 33.59 -26.41
C LEU A 222 -3.37 33.94 -26.39
N ALA A 223 -4.22 32.94 -26.24
CA ALA A 223 -5.66 33.12 -26.13
C ALA A 223 -6.33 31.93 -25.44
N SER A 224 -7.49 32.18 -24.82
CA SER A 224 -8.35 31.12 -24.26
C SER A 224 -9.82 31.47 -24.43
N ALA A 225 -10.67 30.45 -24.55
CA ALA A 225 -12.12 30.58 -24.68
C ALA A 225 -12.82 29.37 -24.06
N GLN A 226 -14.13 29.46 -23.91
CA GLN A 226 -14.98 28.40 -23.39
C GLN A 226 -16.01 27.99 -24.45
N ALA A 227 -15.93 26.75 -24.93
CA ALA A 227 -16.95 26.10 -25.72
C ALA A 227 -18.09 25.58 -24.82
N ALA A 228 -19.23 25.23 -25.42
CA ALA A 228 -20.29 24.52 -24.70
C ALA A 228 -19.72 23.22 -24.08
N PRO A 229 -19.97 22.93 -22.80
CA PRO A 229 -19.50 21.69 -22.18
C PRO A 229 -20.13 20.47 -22.85
N ALA A 230 -19.34 19.46 -23.19
CA ALA A 230 -19.84 18.20 -23.74
C ALA A 230 -18.88 17.06 -23.40
N LEU A 231 -18.84 16.68 -22.12
CA LEU A 231 -17.95 15.65 -21.58
C LEU A 231 -18.12 14.33 -22.35
N GLY A 232 -17.03 13.73 -22.82
CA GLY A 232 -17.01 12.44 -23.53
C GLY A 232 -17.66 12.43 -24.93
N SER A 233 -18.19 13.56 -25.39
CA SER A 233 -18.86 13.69 -26.69
C SER A 233 -17.88 14.04 -27.81
N TRP A 234 -18.14 13.56 -29.02
CA TRP A 234 -17.42 13.97 -30.22
C TRP A 234 -17.64 15.46 -30.51
N ARG A 235 -16.55 16.18 -30.80
CA ARG A 235 -16.52 17.60 -31.12
C ARG A 235 -15.94 17.80 -32.52
N GLU A 236 -16.48 18.75 -33.25
CA GLU A 236 -15.90 19.20 -34.52
C GLU A 236 -14.97 20.38 -34.26
N LEU A 237 -13.67 20.17 -34.39
CA LEU A 237 -12.65 21.21 -34.24
C LEU A 237 -12.15 21.64 -35.62
N THR A 238 -12.29 22.92 -35.95
CA THR A 238 -11.66 23.54 -37.12
C THR A 238 -10.62 24.55 -36.66
N VAL A 239 -9.39 24.42 -37.18
CA VAL A 239 -8.29 25.36 -36.95
C VAL A 239 -7.78 25.83 -38.29
N SER A 240 -7.71 27.14 -38.52
CA SER A 240 -7.04 27.70 -39.70
C SER A 240 -5.93 28.65 -39.28
N ASP A 241 -4.76 28.48 -39.88
CA ASP A 241 -3.58 29.32 -39.72
C ASP A 241 -3.07 29.72 -41.11
N ASP A 242 -3.17 31.00 -41.46
CA ASP A 242 -2.72 31.55 -42.74
C ASP A 242 -1.28 32.10 -42.70
N GLY A 243 -0.55 31.83 -41.62
CA GLY A 243 0.78 32.39 -41.36
C GLY A 243 0.75 33.72 -40.61
N ARG A 244 -0.44 34.26 -40.32
CA ARG A 244 -0.64 35.43 -39.46
C ARG A 244 -1.82 35.27 -38.52
N MET A 245 -3.00 35.02 -39.07
CA MET A 245 -4.23 34.87 -38.31
C MET A 245 -4.48 33.41 -38.01
N ILE A 246 -4.71 33.11 -36.73
CA ILE A 246 -5.14 31.79 -36.27
C ILE A 246 -6.61 31.90 -35.86
N ARG A 247 -7.45 31.06 -36.43
CA ARG A 247 -8.87 30.96 -36.09
C ARG A 247 -9.17 29.56 -35.59
N VAL A 248 -9.92 29.47 -34.50
CA VAL A 248 -10.34 28.20 -33.92
C VAL A 248 -11.85 28.22 -33.75
N ALA A 249 -12.51 27.21 -34.31
CA ALA A 249 -13.94 26.97 -34.13
C ALA A 249 -14.20 25.58 -33.55
N VAL A 250 -15.15 25.49 -32.63
CA VAL A 250 -15.63 24.23 -32.06
C VAL A 250 -17.13 24.12 -32.30
N ASP A 251 -17.56 23.00 -32.90
CA ASP A 251 -18.95 22.73 -33.30
C ASP A 251 -19.57 23.86 -34.14
N GLY A 252 -18.76 24.48 -34.99
CA GLY A 252 -19.17 25.58 -35.87
C GLY A 252 -19.19 26.97 -35.24
N ALA A 253 -18.93 27.10 -33.92
CA ALA A 253 -18.78 28.40 -33.26
C ALA A 253 -17.31 28.85 -33.30
N GLU A 254 -17.01 30.01 -33.91
CA GLU A 254 -15.66 30.62 -33.86
C GLU A 254 -15.40 31.15 -32.44
N LEU A 255 -14.41 30.56 -31.76
CA LEU A 255 -14.09 30.84 -30.36
C LEU A 255 -12.84 31.71 -30.21
N LEU A 256 -11.84 31.51 -31.06
CA LEU A 256 -10.57 32.25 -31.01
C LEU A 256 -10.24 32.85 -32.37
N VAL A 257 -9.76 34.10 -32.36
CA VAL A 257 -9.15 34.79 -33.49
C VAL A 257 -7.90 35.50 -32.97
N VAL A 258 -6.71 35.05 -33.37
CA VAL A 258 -5.43 35.51 -32.81
C VAL A 258 -4.55 36.02 -33.95
N ASP A 259 -4.07 37.26 -33.85
CA ASP A 259 -3.04 37.83 -34.77
C ASP A 259 -1.66 37.48 -34.22
N GLU A 260 -1.04 36.48 -34.82
CA GLU A 260 0.25 35.90 -34.43
C GLU A 260 1.10 35.70 -35.71
N PRO A 261 1.84 36.71 -36.19
CA PRO A 261 2.63 36.62 -37.41
C PRO A 261 3.74 35.56 -37.33
N ALA A 262 3.88 34.72 -38.36
CA ALA A 262 4.95 33.74 -38.43
C ALA A 262 6.31 34.39 -38.80
N GLU A 263 7.37 34.05 -38.07
CA GLU A 263 8.76 34.51 -38.33
C GLU A 263 9.47 33.71 -39.45
N GLY A 264 8.75 33.33 -40.51
CA GLY A 264 9.34 32.86 -41.76
C GLY A 264 9.71 31.37 -41.89
N ALA A 265 9.34 30.50 -40.95
CA ALA A 265 9.55 29.05 -41.07
C ALA A 265 8.22 28.27 -41.23
N ALA A 266 8.16 27.40 -42.24
CA ALA A 266 7.07 26.43 -42.39
C ALA A 266 7.19 25.34 -41.29
N GLY A 267 6.06 24.89 -40.76
CA GLY A 267 6.03 23.88 -39.70
C GLY A 267 5.14 22.68 -40.03
N THR A 268 5.40 21.57 -39.37
CA THR A 268 4.64 20.32 -39.54
C THR A 268 3.53 20.27 -38.50
N PRO A 269 2.26 20.18 -38.90
CA PRO A 269 1.19 19.89 -37.97
C PRO A 269 1.40 18.54 -37.29
N ALA A 270 1.11 18.47 -36.00
CA ALA A 270 1.37 17.27 -35.20
C ALA A 270 0.33 17.10 -34.11
N PHE A 271 0.17 15.88 -33.60
CA PHE A 271 -0.47 15.69 -32.31
C PHE A 271 0.48 16.07 -31.18
N HIS A 272 -0.10 16.57 -30.11
CA HIS A 272 0.57 16.66 -28.81
C HIS A 272 -0.40 16.16 -27.75
N GLN A 273 0.11 15.28 -26.88
CA GLN A 273 -0.53 14.93 -25.62
C GLN A 273 0.43 15.13 -24.46
N GLY A 274 0.00 15.87 -23.44
CA GLY A 274 0.71 15.97 -22.16
C GLY A 274 0.86 14.61 -21.47
N PRO A 275 1.63 14.55 -20.37
CA PRO A 275 1.88 13.30 -19.64
C PRO A 275 0.57 12.64 -19.25
N ARG A 276 -0.41 13.41 -18.74
CA ARG A 276 -1.72 12.94 -18.32
C ARG A 276 -2.85 13.29 -19.30
N SER A 277 -2.53 13.32 -20.60
CA SER A 277 -3.51 13.61 -21.65
C SER A 277 -3.68 12.46 -22.63
N GLN A 278 -4.92 12.25 -23.06
CA GLN A 278 -5.32 11.31 -24.09
C GLN A 278 -6.50 11.90 -24.89
N ALA A 279 -6.48 11.73 -26.21
CA ALA A 279 -7.62 12.07 -27.05
C ALA A 279 -7.85 11.02 -28.13
N GLU A 280 -9.09 10.96 -28.60
CA GLU A 280 -9.52 10.12 -29.69
C GLU A 280 -9.97 10.97 -30.88
N TYR A 281 -9.66 10.50 -32.08
CA TYR A 281 -9.98 11.16 -33.34
C TYR A 281 -10.78 10.18 -34.22
N ALA A 282 -12.03 10.51 -34.53
CA ALA A 282 -12.86 9.77 -35.46
C ALA A 282 -12.50 10.13 -36.91
N ALA A 283 -12.09 11.36 -37.15
CA ALA A 283 -11.62 11.83 -38.45
C ALA A 283 -10.61 12.97 -38.30
N LEU A 284 -9.69 13.06 -39.24
CA LEU A 284 -8.73 14.16 -39.36
C LEU A 284 -8.49 14.49 -40.83
N ARG A 285 -8.72 15.75 -41.18
CA ARG A 285 -8.41 16.31 -42.50
C ARG A 285 -7.46 17.49 -42.37
N VAL A 286 -6.42 17.48 -43.19
CA VAL A 286 -5.39 18.52 -43.27
C VAL A 286 -5.39 19.07 -44.69
N THR A 287 -5.69 20.35 -44.81
CA THR A 287 -5.58 21.10 -46.06
C THR A 287 -4.51 22.18 -45.86
N GLY A 288 -3.61 22.38 -46.82
CA GLY A 288 -2.58 23.40 -46.65
C GLY A 288 -1.71 23.60 -47.87
N ALA A 289 -0.82 24.58 -47.77
CA ALA A 289 0.15 24.91 -48.80
C ALA A 289 1.57 24.72 -48.27
N ALA A 290 2.37 23.91 -48.97
CA ALA A 290 3.81 23.90 -48.78
C ALA A 290 4.43 25.20 -49.33
N PRO A 291 5.62 25.62 -48.88
CA PRO A 291 6.28 26.82 -49.39
C PRO A 291 6.36 26.84 -50.92
N GLY A 292 5.76 27.85 -51.55
CA GLY A 292 5.75 28.01 -53.01
C GLY A 292 4.75 27.14 -53.77
N GLN A 293 3.83 26.45 -53.08
CA GLN A 293 2.76 25.65 -53.69
C GLN A 293 1.36 26.21 -53.37
N GLY A 294 0.35 25.80 -54.14
CA GLY A 294 -1.05 26.13 -53.85
C GLY A 294 -1.63 25.25 -52.75
N GLU A 295 -2.77 25.66 -52.20
CA GLU A 295 -3.49 24.90 -51.17
C GLU A 295 -4.04 23.57 -51.73
N THR A 296 -3.77 22.47 -51.04
CA THR A 296 -4.22 21.12 -51.42
C THR A 296 -4.62 20.32 -50.19
N VAL A 297 -5.46 19.29 -50.38
CA VAL A 297 -5.76 18.32 -49.31
C VAL A 297 -4.60 17.36 -49.20
N LEU A 298 -3.92 17.38 -48.06
CA LEU A 298 -2.70 16.59 -47.80
C LEU A 298 -3.01 15.31 -47.02
N LEU A 299 -4.05 15.37 -46.17
CA LEU A 299 -4.54 14.25 -45.38
C LEU A 299 -6.05 14.33 -45.32
N ASP A 300 -6.74 13.22 -45.53
CA ASP A 300 -8.18 13.08 -45.24
C ASP A 300 -8.42 11.65 -44.79
N HIS A 301 -8.43 11.44 -43.47
CA HIS A 301 -8.58 10.11 -42.86
C HIS A 301 -9.84 10.05 -42.01
N ARG A 302 -10.60 8.97 -42.21
CA ARG A 302 -11.78 8.61 -41.41
C ARG A 302 -11.50 7.32 -40.66
N PHE A 303 -11.18 7.43 -39.38
CA PHE A 303 -10.98 6.28 -38.50
C PHE A 303 -12.30 5.60 -38.16
N ASP A 304 -13.40 6.36 -38.23
CA ASP A 304 -14.75 5.90 -37.99
C ASP A 304 -15.34 5.06 -39.14
N HIS A 305 -14.70 4.96 -40.31
CA HIS A 305 -15.17 4.16 -41.45
C HIS A 305 -14.03 3.32 -42.08
N GLY A 306 -14.03 2.00 -41.85
CA GLY A 306 -13.07 1.05 -42.44
C GLY A 306 -13.11 -0.33 -41.80
N THR A 307 -12.47 -1.34 -42.40
CA THR A 307 -12.22 -2.66 -41.76
C THR A 307 -11.15 -2.49 -40.68
N ALA A 308 -11.49 -2.81 -39.44
CA ALA A 308 -10.91 -2.29 -38.20
C ALA A 308 -9.45 -2.70 -37.85
N GLU A 309 -8.61 -3.14 -38.79
CA GLU A 309 -7.45 -3.98 -38.39
C GLU A 309 -6.06 -3.48 -38.84
N ALA A 310 -5.94 -2.39 -39.62
CA ALA A 310 -4.64 -1.91 -40.08
C ALA A 310 -4.42 -0.41 -39.85
N PHE A 311 -3.33 -0.09 -39.15
CA PHE A 311 -2.86 1.27 -38.97
C PHE A 311 -2.53 1.92 -40.33
N PRO A 312 -3.00 3.14 -40.64
CA PRO A 312 -2.86 3.69 -41.99
C PRO A 312 -1.39 3.91 -42.36
N ALA A 313 -1.05 3.68 -43.62
CA ALA A 313 0.31 3.83 -44.12
C ALA A 313 0.79 5.29 -43.98
N GLY A 314 2.08 5.48 -43.64
CA GLY A 314 2.71 6.80 -43.52
C GLY A 314 2.67 7.42 -42.13
N TRP A 315 1.77 6.99 -41.24
CA TRP A 315 1.76 7.46 -39.86
C TRP A 315 3.00 7.01 -39.07
N PRO A 316 3.47 7.82 -38.10
CA PRO A 316 4.64 7.47 -37.30
C PRO A 316 4.41 6.17 -36.53
N ARG A 317 5.24 5.17 -36.81
CA ARG A 317 5.28 3.90 -36.06
C ARG A 317 6.27 3.94 -34.90
N LEU A 318 7.25 4.83 -35.00
CA LEU A 318 8.26 5.09 -33.99
C LEU A 318 8.24 6.56 -33.63
N THR A 319 8.68 6.86 -32.41
CA THR A 319 8.91 8.22 -31.94
C THR A 319 10.29 8.31 -31.28
N GLY A 320 10.98 9.43 -31.48
CA GLY A 320 12.19 9.76 -30.71
C GLY A 320 11.86 10.23 -29.28
N HIS A 321 10.57 10.41 -28.98
CA HIS A 321 10.06 10.94 -27.74
C HIS A 321 9.25 9.86 -27.00
N ARG A 322 9.87 9.26 -25.97
CA ARG A 322 9.25 8.40 -24.94
C ARG A 322 10.17 8.58 -23.69
N GLN A 323 9.74 8.72 -22.42
CA GLN A 323 8.57 8.13 -21.73
C GLN A 323 8.21 8.71 -20.33
N PRO A 324 6.95 8.54 -19.88
CA PRO A 324 6.66 8.03 -18.53
C PRO A 324 5.75 6.79 -18.62
N ASP A 325 6.30 5.65 -19.08
CA ASP A 325 5.95 4.27 -18.69
C ASP A 325 6.82 3.24 -19.46
N GLU A 326 7.83 2.65 -18.79
CA GLU A 326 8.89 1.85 -19.42
C GLU A 326 8.70 0.38 -19.19
N TRP A 327 7.96 -0.25 -20.10
CA TRP A 327 8.05 -1.68 -20.31
C TRP A 327 9.32 -2.00 -21.10
N THR A 328 10.37 -2.42 -20.38
CA THR A 328 11.67 -2.76 -20.96
C THR A 328 12.00 -4.22 -20.71
N LEU A 329 12.40 -4.90 -21.78
CA LEU A 329 12.99 -6.22 -21.70
C LEU A 329 14.50 -6.08 -21.71
N PHE A 330 15.13 -6.48 -20.62
CA PHE A 330 16.58 -6.61 -20.49
C PHE A 330 16.99 -8.07 -20.70
N ARG A 331 18.12 -8.28 -21.38
CA ARG A 331 18.70 -9.61 -21.58
C ARG A 331 20.20 -9.61 -21.41
N ALA A 332 20.68 -10.68 -20.79
CA ALA A 332 22.08 -11.07 -20.74
C ALA A 332 22.18 -12.60 -20.78
N ALA A 333 23.41 -13.11 -20.80
CA ALA A 333 23.67 -14.52 -20.55
C ALA A 333 24.85 -14.66 -19.59
N ILE A 334 24.77 -15.64 -18.70
CA ILE A 334 25.88 -16.06 -17.86
C ILE A 334 26.53 -17.31 -18.46
N PRO A 335 27.81 -17.29 -18.84
CA PRO A 335 28.51 -18.50 -19.24
C PRO A 335 28.81 -19.31 -17.99
N LEU A 336 28.40 -20.58 -17.96
CA LEU A 336 28.82 -21.49 -16.89
C LEU A 336 30.17 -22.09 -17.26
N THR A 337 31.17 -21.99 -16.39
CA THR A 337 32.54 -22.46 -16.69
C THR A 337 32.96 -23.67 -15.85
N GLY A 338 32.02 -24.28 -15.13
CA GLY A 338 32.24 -25.43 -14.25
C GLY A 338 30.95 -25.92 -13.60
N THR A 339 31.07 -26.87 -12.67
CA THR A 339 29.94 -27.39 -11.89
C THR A 339 29.51 -26.38 -10.83
N VAL A 340 28.26 -25.90 -10.93
CA VAL A 340 27.70 -24.90 -10.02
C VAL A 340 27.48 -25.50 -8.64
N ARG A 341 28.10 -24.88 -7.63
CA ARG A 341 27.91 -25.19 -6.21
C ARG A 341 26.87 -24.28 -5.56
N ARG A 342 26.91 -22.99 -5.88
CA ARG A 342 26.01 -21.96 -5.34
C ARG A 342 25.78 -20.88 -6.38
N ALA A 343 24.56 -20.40 -6.49
CA ALA A 343 24.26 -19.21 -7.28
C ALA A 343 23.24 -18.30 -6.59
N ARG A 344 23.49 -16.99 -6.66
CA ARG A 344 22.63 -15.95 -6.09
C ARG A 344 22.35 -14.89 -7.13
N LEU A 345 21.10 -14.44 -7.21
CA LEU A 345 20.69 -13.27 -7.97
C LEU A 345 20.27 -12.18 -7.00
N TYR A 346 20.98 -11.06 -6.99
CA TYR A 346 20.59 -9.83 -6.31
C TYR A 346 20.08 -8.83 -7.34
N ALA A 347 18.94 -8.22 -7.08
CA ALA A 347 18.33 -7.27 -8.00
C ALA A 347 17.67 -6.09 -7.29
N ALA A 348 17.80 -4.92 -7.88
CA ALA A 348 17.02 -3.74 -7.55
C ALA A 348 16.46 -3.14 -8.84
N ALA A 349 15.27 -2.56 -8.76
CA ALA A 349 14.63 -1.88 -9.88
C ALA A 349 13.86 -0.69 -9.35
N HIS A 350 13.82 0.39 -10.13
CA HIS A 350 12.88 1.47 -9.85
C HIS A 350 11.48 1.07 -10.35
N HIS A 351 10.51 1.06 -9.45
CA HIS A 351 9.18 0.47 -9.59
C HIS A 351 9.20 -1.04 -9.66
N GLN A 352 8.91 -1.71 -10.78
CA GLN A 352 8.74 -3.17 -10.78
C GLN A 352 9.67 -3.86 -11.76
N ALA A 353 10.25 -5.00 -11.38
CA ALA A 353 10.92 -5.89 -12.33
C ALA A 353 10.63 -7.36 -12.05
N GLN A 354 10.52 -8.16 -13.11
CA GLN A 354 10.36 -9.62 -13.05
C GLN A 354 11.52 -10.29 -13.76
N PHE A 355 12.19 -11.24 -13.09
CA PHE A 355 13.39 -11.90 -13.59
C PHE A 355 13.15 -13.36 -13.92
N SER A 356 13.73 -13.82 -15.02
CA SER A 356 13.80 -15.24 -15.36
C SER A 356 15.22 -15.67 -15.71
N VAL A 357 15.56 -16.91 -15.34
CA VAL A 357 16.81 -17.58 -15.69
C VAL A 357 16.44 -18.84 -16.45
N ALA A 358 17.03 -19.05 -17.63
CA ALA A 358 16.64 -20.14 -18.54
C ALA A 358 15.12 -20.17 -18.85
N GLY A 359 14.48 -19.00 -18.89
CA GLY A 359 13.03 -18.86 -19.09
C GLY A 359 12.17 -19.20 -17.87
N THR A 360 12.77 -19.56 -16.72
CA THR A 360 12.05 -19.85 -15.47
C THR A 360 12.00 -18.59 -14.59
N PRO A 361 10.82 -18.05 -14.25
CA PRO A 361 10.70 -16.94 -13.30
C PRO A 361 11.33 -17.29 -11.96
N CYS A 362 12.13 -16.38 -11.40
CA CYS A 362 12.91 -16.66 -10.18
C CYS A 362 12.93 -15.51 -9.17
N LEU A 363 12.63 -14.28 -9.58
CA LEU A 363 12.61 -13.13 -8.68
C LEU A 363 11.67 -12.06 -9.22
N SER A 364 11.00 -11.33 -8.32
CA SER A 364 10.30 -10.09 -8.65
C SER A 364 10.67 -9.02 -7.62
N THR A 365 10.81 -7.77 -8.07
CA THR A 365 11.19 -6.64 -7.22
C THR A 365 10.14 -5.53 -7.34
N THR A 366 9.91 -4.79 -6.25
CA THR A 366 8.98 -3.65 -6.22
C THR A 366 9.53 -2.47 -5.40
N SER A 367 9.76 -1.29 -5.96
CA SER A 367 10.32 -0.17 -5.20
C SER A 367 9.81 1.15 -5.74
N PHE A 368 8.81 1.72 -5.06
CA PHE A 368 8.22 3.00 -5.44
C PHE A 368 8.83 4.21 -4.70
N GLY A 369 9.70 3.95 -3.71
CA GLY A 369 10.35 4.95 -2.86
C GLY A 369 11.17 5.99 -3.62
N TYR A 370 11.47 7.09 -2.95
CA TYR A 370 12.30 8.17 -3.53
C TYR A 370 13.72 7.68 -3.87
N PRO A 371 14.42 8.36 -4.79
CA PRO A 371 15.87 8.24 -4.96
C PRO A 371 16.62 8.16 -3.62
N GLY A 372 17.27 7.00 -3.37
CA GLY A 372 18.04 6.70 -2.15
C GLY A 372 17.28 5.98 -1.03
N GLU A 373 16.00 5.68 -1.25
CA GLU A 373 15.12 4.96 -0.32
C GLU A 373 14.59 3.66 -0.95
N GLY A 374 15.23 3.20 -2.03
CA GLY A 374 14.80 2.03 -2.79
C GLY A 374 15.19 0.71 -2.15
N TYR A 375 14.51 -0.36 -2.56
CA TYR A 375 14.73 -1.71 -2.04
C TYR A 375 15.41 -2.63 -3.07
N TYR A 376 16.16 -3.61 -2.56
CA TYR A 376 16.67 -4.73 -3.35
C TYR A 376 16.25 -6.07 -2.74
N ASP A 377 16.21 -7.07 -3.61
CA ASP A 377 15.80 -8.43 -3.31
C ASP A 377 16.89 -9.42 -3.74
N ALA A 378 16.77 -10.67 -3.26
CA ALA A 378 17.66 -11.75 -3.64
C ALA A 378 16.91 -13.07 -3.86
N ALA A 379 17.42 -13.91 -4.76
CA ALA A 379 16.96 -15.27 -4.99
C ALA A 379 18.12 -16.27 -5.00
N ASP A 380 17.87 -17.46 -4.46
CA ASP A 380 18.72 -18.64 -4.66
C ASP A 380 18.34 -19.28 -6.01
N ILE A 381 19.26 -19.21 -6.97
CA ILE A 381 19.08 -19.79 -8.32
C ILE A 381 20.02 -20.97 -8.56
N THR A 382 20.59 -21.54 -7.50
CA THR A 382 21.56 -22.64 -7.58
C THR A 382 20.99 -23.83 -8.35
N GLY A 383 19.77 -24.26 -8.00
CA GLY A 383 19.11 -25.39 -8.66
C GLY A 383 18.80 -25.12 -10.14
N LEU A 384 18.49 -23.88 -10.52
CA LEU A 384 18.22 -23.50 -11.91
C LEU A 384 19.49 -23.59 -12.77
N LEU A 385 20.64 -23.16 -12.25
CA LEU A 385 21.90 -23.19 -13.00
C LEU A 385 22.60 -24.55 -12.97
N ALA A 386 22.52 -25.29 -11.86
CA ALA A 386 23.15 -26.60 -11.73
C ALA A 386 22.62 -27.65 -12.72
N GLY A 387 21.42 -27.45 -13.28
CA GLY A 387 20.85 -28.29 -14.32
C GLY A 387 21.48 -28.13 -15.71
N HIS A 388 22.36 -27.13 -15.92
CA HIS A 388 22.98 -26.85 -17.20
C HIS A 388 24.42 -27.37 -17.28
N PRO A 389 24.88 -27.86 -18.45
CA PRO A 389 26.27 -28.27 -18.64
C PRO A 389 27.25 -27.10 -18.50
N ALA A 390 28.49 -27.41 -18.13
CA ALA A 390 29.60 -26.47 -18.27
C ALA A 390 29.75 -26.01 -19.72
N ASP A 391 30.30 -24.82 -19.89
CA ASP A 391 30.47 -24.06 -21.14
C ASP A 391 29.17 -23.72 -21.88
N THR A 392 28.03 -23.76 -21.18
CA THR A 392 26.72 -23.35 -21.71
C THR A 392 26.39 -21.92 -21.28
N PRO A 393 26.09 -20.99 -22.22
CA PRO A 393 25.52 -19.69 -21.86
C PRO A 393 24.06 -19.87 -21.44
N VAL A 394 23.74 -19.47 -20.20
CA VAL A 394 22.37 -19.52 -19.68
C VAL A 394 21.75 -18.13 -19.76
N PRO A 395 20.59 -17.97 -20.42
CA PRO A 395 19.97 -16.65 -20.58
C PRO A 395 19.39 -16.16 -19.25
N VAL A 396 19.55 -14.85 -19.02
CA VAL A 396 18.96 -14.09 -17.91
C VAL A 396 18.14 -12.97 -18.53
N THR A 397 16.85 -12.90 -18.20
CA THR A 397 15.96 -11.83 -18.67
C THR A 397 15.34 -11.08 -17.50
N ALA A 398 15.08 -9.79 -17.70
CA ALA A 398 14.31 -8.99 -16.76
C ALA A 398 13.30 -8.13 -17.51
N LEU A 399 12.02 -8.22 -17.12
CA LEU A 399 10.97 -7.31 -17.55
C LEU A 399 10.84 -6.20 -16.51
N LEU A 400 11.35 -5.02 -16.83
CA LEU A 400 11.15 -3.81 -16.03
C LEU A 400 9.86 -3.12 -16.45
N HIS A 401 9.09 -2.64 -15.47
CA HIS A 401 7.97 -1.73 -15.64
C HIS A 401 8.21 -0.48 -14.78
N TRP A 402 8.52 0.63 -15.44
CA TRP A 402 8.68 1.92 -14.77
C TRP A 402 7.54 2.87 -15.09
N TYR A 403 6.58 2.97 -14.18
CA TYR A 403 5.37 3.79 -14.23
C TYR A 403 5.54 5.32 -14.42
N GLY A 404 6.73 5.88 -14.18
CA GLY A 404 6.89 7.33 -14.01
C GLY A 404 6.26 7.89 -12.71
N PRO A 405 6.33 9.21 -12.49
CA PRO A 405 5.81 9.84 -11.27
C PRO A 405 4.28 9.85 -11.20
N GLY A 406 3.73 9.77 -9.98
CA GLY A 406 2.29 9.86 -9.73
C GLY A 406 1.96 9.73 -8.24
N GLN A 407 0.69 9.53 -7.93
CA GLN A 407 0.25 9.22 -6.58
C GLN A 407 0.83 7.85 -6.16
N GLY A 408 1.46 7.78 -4.98
CA GLY A 408 2.17 6.58 -4.53
C GLY A 408 3.47 6.29 -5.28
N ARG A 409 3.95 7.20 -6.15
CA ARG A 409 5.14 6.98 -7.02
C ARG A 409 6.03 8.22 -7.07
N ALA A 410 7.25 8.10 -6.58
CA ALA A 410 8.20 9.21 -6.58
C ALA A 410 8.66 9.59 -8.01
N ALA A 411 9.00 10.87 -8.21
CA ALA A 411 9.77 11.27 -9.38
C ALA A 411 11.20 10.68 -9.30
N GLY A 412 11.69 10.17 -10.42
CA GLY A 412 13.06 9.66 -10.57
C GLY A 412 13.31 9.06 -11.95
N SER A 413 14.48 8.45 -12.14
CA SER A 413 14.92 7.88 -13.42
C SER A 413 14.57 6.38 -13.53
N PRO A 414 14.31 5.79 -14.72
CA PRO A 414 14.23 4.34 -14.85
C PRO A 414 15.59 3.71 -14.57
N GLY A 415 15.59 2.53 -13.94
CA GLY A 415 16.85 1.86 -13.61
C GLY A 415 16.66 0.41 -13.16
N LEU A 416 17.50 -0.46 -13.69
CA LEU A 416 17.68 -1.85 -13.26
C LEU A 416 19.11 -2.05 -12.76
N LEU A 417 19.27 -2.69 -11.61
CA LEU A 417 20.56 -3.07 -11.04
C LEU A 417 20.56 -4.58 -10.78
N VAL A 418 21.57 -5.28 -11.28
CA VAL A 418 21.67 -6.74 -11.19
C VAL A 418 23.08 -7.14 -10.79
N ARG A 419 23.19 -8.06 -9.83
CA ARG A 419 24.41 -8.83 -9.55
C ARG A 419 24.05 -10.29 -9.37
N LEU A 420 24.55 -11.14 -10.27
CA LEU A 420 24.40 -12.59 -10.20
C LEU A 420 25.79 -13.19 -9.92
N THR A 421 25.92 -13.97 -8.86
CA THR A 421 27.15 -14.67 -8.49
C THR A 421 26.98 -16.18 -8.64
N VAL A 422 28.01 -16.86 -9.16
CA VAL A 422 28.07 -18.32 -9.32
C VAL A 422 29.38 -18.80 -8.72
N ASP A 423 29.30 -19.60 -7.67
CA ASP A 423 30.42 -20.31 -7.05
C ASP A 423 30.46 -21.73 -7.60
N TYR A 424 31.65 -22.18 -8.01
CA TYR A 424 31.89 -23.52 -8.54
C TYR A 424 32.52 -24.44 -7.48
N ASP A 425 32.41 -25.76 -7.68
CA ASP A 425 33.00 -26.75 -6.76
C ASP A 425 34.52 -26.69 -6.66
N ASP A 426 35.20 -26.18 -7.70
CA ASP A 426 36.65 -25.98 -7.73
C ASP A 426 37.12 -24.69 -7.05
N GLY A 427 36.19 -23.94 -6.45
CA GLY A 427 36.46 -22.70 -5.71
C GLY A 427 36.51 -21.43 -6.58
N ARG A 428 36.33 -21.54 -7.90
CA ARG A 428 36.18 -20.34 -8.75
C ARG A 428 34.84 -19.66 -8.49
N ARG A 429 34.80 -18.33 -8.68
CA ARG A 429 33.58 -17.51 -8.64
C ARG A 429 33.45 -16.72 -9.94
N GLU A 430 32.25 -16.72 -10.49
CA GLU A 430 31.87 -15.92 -11.65
C GLU A 430 30.78 -14.91 -11.26
N VAL A 431 30.84 -13.72 -11.86
CA VAL A 431 29.92 -12.62 -11.55
C VAL A 431 29.41 -11.99 -12.85
N LEU A 432 28.09 -11.95 -12.98
CA LEU A 432 27.39 -11.16 -13.99
C LEU A 432 26.75 -9.93 -13.32
N VAL A 433 27.16 -8.74 -13.74
CA VAL A 433 26.58 -7.47 -13.29
C VAL A 433 25.85 -6.76 -14.41
N SER A 434 24.84 -5.96 -14.07
CA SER A 434 24.22 -5.00 -14.99
C SER A 434 25.27 -4.01 -15.51
N GLY A 435 25.27 -3.79 -16.82
CA GLY A 435 26.30 -3.00 -17.52
C GLY A 435 26.38 -3.33 -19.02
N PRO A 436 27.52 -3.11 -19.70
CA PRO A 436 27.64 -3.20 -21.16
C PRO A 436 27.34 -4.58 -21.78
N ARG A 437 27.32 -5.65 -20.99
CA ARG A 437 26.95 -7.01 -21.45
C ARG A 437 25.44 -7.22 -21.57
N TRP A 438 24.65 -6.25 -21.11
CA TRP A 438 23.20 -6.31 -21.19
C TRP A 438 22.71 -5.61 -22.44
N SER A 439 21.68 -6.19 -23.02
CA SER A 439 20.88 -5.58 -24.08
C SER A 439 19.52 -5.18 -23.53
N ALA A 440 18.92 -4.14 -24.10
CA ALA A 440 17.64 -3.61 -23.68
C ALA A 440 16.78 -3.25 -24.90
N GLY A 441 15.49 -3.54 -24.83
CA GLY A 441 14.52 -3.14 -25.84
C GLY A 441 13.12 -3.05 -25.29
N GLU A 442 12.18 -2.67 -26.15
CA GLU A 442 10.78 -2.57 -25.77
C GLU A 442 10.20 -3.96 -25.53
N ALA A 443 9.53 -4.14 -24.39
CA ALA A 443 8.79 -5.36 -24.08
C ALA A 443 7.48 -5.45 -24.90
N PRO A 444 6.80 -6.61 -24.95
CA PRO A 444 5.52 -6.75 -25.67
C PRO A 444 4.35 -5.97 -25.04
N TYR A 445 4.61 -5.16 -24.01
CA TYR A 445 3.62 -4.30 -23.36
C TYR A 445 3.69 -2.86 -23.87
N ARG A 446 2.54 -2.18 -23.83
CA ARG A 446 2.36 -0.78 -24.19
C ARG A 446 1.49 -0.10 -23.14
N GLN A 447 1.64 1.22 -23.03
CA GLN A 447 0.72 2.06 -22.27
C GLN A 447 -0.42 2.52 -23.19
N SER A 448 -1.68 2.28 -22.81
CA SER A 448 -2.88 2.73 -23.55
C SER A 448 -3.62 3.88 -22.83
N GLY A 449 -2.85 4.85 -22.32
CA GLY A 449 -3.35 5.96 -21.49
C GLY A 449 -3.13 5.73 -20.00
N TYR A 450 -3.95 6.38 -19.18
CA TYR A 450 -3.91 6.24 -17.72
C TYR A 450 -5.30 5.86 -17.21
N ARG A 451 -5.30 5.17 -16.08
CA ARG A 451 -6.51 4.75 -15.38
C ARG A 451 -7.29 5.95 -14.84
N ASN A 452 -6.60 6.98 -14.39
CA ASN A 452 -7.17 8.21 -13.86
C ASN A 452 -6.12 9.35 -13.91
N ASP A 453 -6.40 10.46 -13.25
CA ASP A 453 -5.53 11.62 -13.11
C ASP A 453 -4.36 11.46 -12.12
N GLU A 454 -4.30 10.32 -11.41
CA GLU A 454 -3.29 9.97 -10.40
C GLU A 454 -2.03 9.31 -10.98
N GLY A 455 -2.02 9.04 -12.30
CA GLY A 455 -0.83 8.64 -13.03
C GLY A 455 -0.54 7.13 -13.06
N ASP A 456 -1.54 6.25 -12.82
CA ASP A 456 -1.40 4.80 -13.04
C ASP A 456 -1.69 4.46 -14.52
N PRO A 457 -0.76 3.92 -15.31
CA PRO A 457 -0.97 3.62 -16.73
C PRO A 457 -1.91 2.43 -16.97
N VAL A 458 -2.63 2.47 -18.10
CA VAL A 458 -3.38 1.30 -18.61
C VAL A 458 -2.40 0.38 -19.34
N GLU A 459 -2.23 -0.83 -18.82
CA GLU A 459 -1.42 -1.90 -19.43
C GLU A 459 -2.12 -2.49 -20.67
N HIS A 460 -1.40 -2.53 -21.79
CA HIS A 460 -1.80 -3.25 -23.01
C HIS A 460 -0.74 -4.30 -23.37
N LEU A 461 -1.11 -5.58 -23.29
CA LEU A 461 -0.25 -6.68 -23.76
C LEU A 461 -0.50 -6.96 -25.24
N ASP A 462 0.56 -6.92 -26.04
CA ASP A 462 0.56 -7.33 -27.44
C ASP A 462 1.10 -8.77 -27.57
N GLY A 463 0.17 -9.71 -27.71
CA GLY A 463 0.45 -11.13 -27.91
C GLY A 463 1.24 -11.42 -29.19
N GLN A 464 1.06 -10.64 -30.26
CA GLN A 464 1.86 -10.82 -31.48
C GLN A 464 3.33 -10.46 -31.23
N ALA A 465 3.56 -9.36 -30.51
CA ALA A 465 4.91 -8.98 -30.10
C ALA A 465 5.52 -10.02 -29.14
N ALA A 466 4.71 -10.58 -28.22
CA ALA A 466 5.15 -11.60 -27.28
C ALA A 466 5.51 -12.93 -27.96
N ALA A 467 4.80 -13.30 -29.02
CA ALA A 467 5.02 -14.53 -29.79
C ALA A 467 6.11 -14.38 -30.89
N SER A 468 6.57 -13.16 -31.18
CA SER A 468 7.48 -12.92 -32.30
C SER A 468 8.94 -13.27 -31.94
N PRO A 469 9.60 -14.17 -32.69
CA PRO A 469 11.02 -14.47 -32.50
C PRO A 469 11.93 -13.31 -32.88
N THR A 470 11.45 -12.32 -33.64
CA THR A 470 12.27 -11.18 -34.10
C THR A 470 12.63 -10.17 -33.00
N VAL A 471 12.00 -10.24 -31.83
CA VAL A 471 12.47 -9.51 -30.64
C VAL A 471 13.83 -10.06 -30.18
N ASP A 472 14.22 -11.28 -30.59
CA ASP A 472 15.47 -11.93 -30.19
C ASP A 472 16.72 -11.46 -30.96
N ASP A 473 16.60 -10.93 -32.18
CA ASP A 473 17.78 -10.79 -33.06
C ASP A 473 18.46 -9.41 -33.08
N CYS A 474 17.90 -8.36 -32.46
CA CYS A 474 18.45 -6.99 -32.56
C CYS A 474 18.18 -6.08 -31.34
N LEU A 475 18.28 -6.58 -30.10
CA LEU A 475 18.24 -5.68 -28.94
C LEU A 475 19.50 -4.79 -28.90
N ALA A 476 19.31 -3.48 -28.74
CA ALA A 476 20.43 -2.55 -28.57
C ALA A 476 21.13 -2.79 -27.23
N ALA A 477 22.39 -2.35 -27.12
CA ALA A 477 23.08 -2.34 -25.84
C ALA A 477 22.31 -1.49 -24.82
N ALA A 478 22.21 -1.98 -23.59
CA ALA A 478 21.61 -1.22 -22.51
C ALA A 478 22.46 0.03 -22.20
N VAL A 479 21.79 1.14 -21.89
CA VAL A 479 22.46 2.39 -21.52
C VAL A 479 22.79 2.33 -20.03
N SER A 480 24.01 2.71 -19.66
CA SER A 480 24.44 2.79 -18.25
C SER A 480 24.25 4.22 -17.73
N SER A 481 23.53 4.36 -16.63
CA SER A 481 23.32 5.62 -15.90
C SER A 481 24.36 5.85 -14.79
N GLY A 482 25.35 4.95 -14.66
CA GLY A 482 26.43 5.03 -13.67
C GLY A 482 26.52 3.82 -12.75
N ALA A 483 27.68 3.63 -12.11
CA ALA A 483 27.89 2.58 -11.11
C ALA A 483 27.07 2.84 -9.84
N HIS A 484 26.58 1.79 -9.18
CA HIS A 484 25.97 1.90 -7.85
C HIS A 484 27.04 2.01 -6.76
N PRO A 485 26.87 2.91 -5.76
CA PRO A 485 25.83 3.94 -5.66
C PRO A 485 26.04 5.10 -6.64
N SER A 486 24.94 5.65 -7.16
CA SER A 486 24.94 6.81 -8.09
C SER A 486 24.20 8.00 -7.47
N SER A 487 24.19 9.16 -8.15
CA SER A 487 23.42 10.33 -7.71
C SER A 487 21.92 10.05 -7.62
N ASP A 488 21.40 9.30 -8.59
CA ASP A 488 19.97 9.00 -8.74
C ASP A 488 19.56 7.83 -7.83
N PHE A 489 20.52 6.98 -7.46
CA PHE A 489 20.31 5.82 -6.61
C PHE A 489 21.46 5.70 -5.59
N PRO A 490 21.51 6.60 -4.58
CA PRO A 490 22.65 6.70 -3.67
C PRO A 490 22.69 5.58 -2.61
N ARG A 491 21.60 4.85 -2.41
CA ARG A 491 21.47 3.80 -1.39
C ARG A 491 20.36 2.82 -1.75
N LEU A 492 20.53 1.57 -1.34
CA LEU A 492 19.49 0.54 -1.35
C LEU A 492 19.31 -0.11 0.03
N HIS A 493 18.09 -0.57 0.30
CA HIS A 493 17.70 -1.28 1.51
C HIS A 493 17.30 -2.73 1.20
N PRO A 494 17.67 -3.73 2.01
CA PRO A 494 17.19 -5.09 1.81
C PRO A 494 15.70 -5.18 2.12
N ARG A 495 14.93 -5.85 1.26
CA ARG A 495 13.49 -6.03 1.48
C ARG A 495 13.18 -6.98 2.65
N ARG A 496 12.10 -6.68 3.37
CA ARG A 496 11.53 -7.49 4.48
C ARG A 496 10.05 -7.83 4.30
N THR A 497 9.45 -7.34 3.23
CA THR A 497 8.03 -7.46 2.87
C THR A 497 7.91 -8.28 1.58
N PHE A 498 6.87 -9.08 1.44
CA PHE A 498 6.70 -9.96 0.28
C PHE A 498 5.24 -10.02 -0.12
N LEU A 499 4.98 -9.94 -1.42
CA LEU A 499 3.64 -10.16 -1.95
C LEU A 499 3.29 -11.65 -1.91
N ALA A 500 2.02 -11.93 -1.70
CA ALA A 500 1.37 -13.21 -1.84
C ALA A 500 0.22 -13.09 -2.84
N GLY A 501 -0.15 -14.22 -3.45
CA GLY A 501 -1.20 -14.27 -4.45
C GLY A 501 -1.54 -15.69 -4.85
N ASP A 502 -2.84 -15.94 -5.01
CA ASP A 502 -3.37 -17.22 -5.44
C ASP A 502 -4.25 -17.02 -6.67
N PHE A 503 -4.27 -18.02 -7.56
CA PHE A 503 -5.23 -18.02 -8.64
C PHE A 503 -6.64 -18.24 -8.10
N VAL A 504 -7.56 -17.35 -8.48
CA VAL A 504 -8.98 -17.40 -8.17
C VAL A 504 -9.75 -17.55 -9.46
N ALA A 505 -10.55 -18.61 -9.54
CA ALA A 505 -11.54 -18.80 -10.60
C ALA A 505 -12.81 -18.00 -10.29
N PRO A 506 -13.56 -17.52 -11.31
CA PRO A 506 -14.86 -16.93 -11.09
C PRO A 506 -15.82 -17.96 -10.47
N GLN A 507 -16.72 -17.49 -9.59
CA GLN A 507 -17.75 -18.35 -9.01
C GLN A 507 -18.79 -18.75 -10.06
N GLN A 508 -19.02 -17.88 -11.04
CA GLN A 508 -19.94 -18.13 -12.14
C GLN A 508 -19.57 -17.29 -13.37
N PHE A 509 -20.04 -17.75 -14.53
CA PHE A 509 -20.05 -16.96 -15.77
C PHE A 509 -21.49 -16.52 -16.06
N LEU A 510 -21.64 -15.25 -16.38
CA LEU A 510 -22.87 -14.60 -16.81
C LEU A 510 -22.76 -14.27 -18.30
N THR A 511 -23.91 -14.01 -18.92
CA THR A 511 -24.00 -13.55 -20.30
C THR A 511 -24.85 -12.28 -20.31
N ALA A 512 -24.27 -11.18 -20.77
CA ALA A 512 -24.98 -9.92 -20.96
C ALA A 512 -26.00 -10.01 -22.09
N ASP A 513 -26.92 -9.05 -22.17
CA ASP A 513 -28.00 -9.04 -23.18
C ASP A 513 -27.49 -9.05 -24.63
N ASP A 514 -26.28 -8.52 -24.86
CA ASP A 514 -25.60 -8.51 -26.16
C ASP A 514 -24.75 -9.76 -26.45
N GLY A 515 -24.77 -10.76 -25.55
CA GLY A 515 -23.99 -11.99 -25.64
C GLY A 515 -22.60 -11.92 -25.00
N THR A 516 -22.17 -10.78 -24.45
CA THR A 516 -20.85 -10.65 -23.81
C THR A 516 -20.71 -11.58 -22.60
N LEU A 517 -19.61 -12.35 -22.56
CA LEU A 517 -19.25 -13.17 -21.42
C LEU A 517 -18.76 -12.31 -20.25
N VAL A 518 -19.29 -12.55 -19.05
CA VAL A 518 -18.89 -11.83 -17.83
C VAL A 518 -18.57 -12.83 -16.72
N ALA A 519 -17.33 -12.81 -16.24
CA ALA A 519 -16.90 -13.60 -15.10
C ALA A 519 -17.22 -12.86 -13.79
N ASP A 520 -17.99 -13.49 -12.88
CA ASP A 520 -18.31 -12.97 -11.55
C ASP A 520 -17.50 -13.74 -10.50
N PHE A 521 -16.61 -13.04 -9.81
CA PHE A 521 -15.78 -13.61 -8.74
C PHE A 521 -16.55 -13.74 -7.41
N GLY A 522 -17.79 -13.23 -7.33
CA GLY A 522 -18.65 -13.24 -6.15
C GLY A 522 -18.25 -12.22 -5.08
N ARG A 523 -17.04 -11.68 -5.18
CA ARG A 523 -16.46 -10.69 -4.27
C ARG A 523 -15.44 -9.81 -4.99
N VAL A 524 -15.25 -8.61 -4.47
CA VAL A 524 -14.15 -7.72 -4.85
C VAL A 524 -12.82 -8.35 -4.43
N VAL A 525 -11.90 -8.45 -5.38
CA VAL A 525 -10.52 -8.91 -5.18
C VAL A 525 -9.55 -7.92 -5.83
N PRO A 526 -8.47 -7.50 -5.14
CA PRO A 526 -7.30 -6.93 -5.79
C PRO A 526 -6.59 -8.04 -6.55
N ALA A 527 -6.62 -8.00 -7.87
CA ALA A 527 -6.10 -9.10 -8.66
C ALA A 527 -5.57 -8.67 -10.03
N ARG A 528 -4.79 -9.57 -10.63
CA ARG A 528 -4.28 -9.50 -12.01
C ARG A 528 -5.08 -10.48 -12.87
N PRO A 529 -5.87 -10.02 -13.86
CA PRO A 529 -6.63 -10.92 -14.73
C PRO A 529 -5.74 -11.91 -15.51
N GLU A 530 -6.23 -13.14 -15.66
CA GLU A 530 -5.61 -14.19 -16.48
C GLU A 530 -6.65 -14.84 -17.41
N VAL A 531 -6.29 -14.99 -18.69
CA VAL A 531 -7.13 -15.69 -19.69
C VAL A 531 -6.27 -16.60 -20.55
N ASP A 532 -6.68 -17.85 -20.72
CA ASP A 532 -6.06 -18.80 -21.66
C ASP A 532 -6.98 -19.02 -22.86
N PHE A 533 -6.55 -18.52 -24.01
CA PHE A 533 -7.26 -18.66 -25.28
C PHE A 533 -6.84 -19.96 -25.97
N LEU A 534 -7.83 -20.72 -26.44
CA LEU A 534 -7.63 -21.94 -27.22
C LEU A 534 -7.18 -21.64 -28.66
N ALA A 535 -7.65 -20.53 -29.23
CA ALA A 535 -7.22 -20.03 -30.53
C ALA A 535 -7.35 -18.50 -30.58
N GLY A 536 -6.28 -17.81 -30.97
CA GLY A 536 -6.29 -16.37 -31.18
C GLY A 536 -6.48 -15.95 -32.64
N VAL A 537 -7.14 -14.80 -32.83
CA VAL A 537 -7.25 -14.12 -34.12
C VAL A 537 -6.11 -13.09 -34.21
N PRO A 538 -5.08 -13.29 -35.06
CA PRO A 538 -3.91 -12.41 -35.09
C PRO A 538 -4.30 -10.94 -35.32
N GLY A 539 -3.86 -10.06 -34.44
CA GLY A 539 -4.05 -8.61 -34.56
C GLY A 539 -5.39 -8.11 -34.01
N ARG A 540 -6.29 -9.02 -33.64
CA ARG A 540 -7.54 -8.66 -32.95
C ARG A 540 -7.23 -8.17 -31.54
N THR A 541 -7.64 -6.95 -31.21
CA THR A 541 -7.58 -6.43 -29.84
C THR A 541 -8.88 -6.71 -29.11
N ILE A 542 -8.79 -7.35 -27.94
CA ILE A 542 -9.87 -7.59 -27.00
C ILE A 542 -9.74 -6.57 -25.88
N MET A 543 -10.84 -5.88 -25.56
CA MET A 543 -10.89 -4.98 -24.43
C MET A 543 -11.48 -5.69 -23.22
N LEU A 544 -10.64 -6.40 -22.48
CA LEU A 544 -11.05 -6.97 -21.20
C LEU A 544 -11.36 -5.80 -20.26
N ARG A 545 -12.45 -5.87 -19.52
CA ARG A 545 -12.85 -4.79 -18.61
C ARG A 545 -13.25 -5.35 -17.26
N ALA A 546 -12.57 -4.86 -16.23
CA ALA A 546 -12.88 -5.13 -14.85
C ALA A 546 -13.94 -4.15 -14.32
N GLY A 547 -14.64 -4.50 -13.24
CA GLY A 547 -15.59 -3.59 -12.58
C GLY A 547 -16.14 -4.08 -11.25
N TYR A 548 -16.80 -3.17 -10.53
CA TYR A 548 -17.43 -3.44 -9.23
C TYR A 548 -18.88 -3.87 -9.34
N VAL A 549 -19.59 -3.33 -10.31
CA VAL A 549 -21.04 -3.49 -10.49
C VAL A 549 -21.38 -3.68 -11.97
N LEU A 550 -22.53 -4.30 -12.21
CA LEU A 550 -23.09 -4.50 -13.55
C LEU A 550 -24.25 -3.54 -13.78
N ARG A 551 -24.40 -3.10 -15.03
CA ARG A 551 -25.59 -2.39 -15.52
C ARG A 551 -26.77 -3.36 -15.67
N PRO A 552 -28.01 -2.87 -15.81
CA PRO A 552 -29.18 -3.74 -16.01
C PRO A 552 -29.09 -4.68 -17.22
N ASP A 553 -28.30 -4.33 -18.25
CA ASP A 553 -28.06 -5.15 -19.44
C ASP A 553 -27.01 -6.26 -19.22
N GLY A 554 -26.49 -6.41 -18.00
CA GLY A 554 -25.51 -7.41 -17.61
C GLY A 554 -24.05 -7.06 -17.92
N ARG A 555 -23.77 -5.91 -18.56
CA ARG A 555 -22.40 -5.44 -18.84
C ARG A 555 -21.79 -4.76 -17.62
N VAL A 556 -20.46 -4.70 -17.56
CA VAL A 556 -19.76 -3.91 -16.54
C VAL A 556 -20.14 -2.44 -16.65
N ASP A 557 -20.43 -1.81 -15.50
CA ASP A 557 -20.70 -0.38 -15.44
C ASP A 557 -19.38 0.42 -15.37
N ALA A 558 -19.16 1.25 -16.38
CA ALA A 558 -18.00 2.14 -16.48
C ALA A 558 -18.32 3.59 -16.08
N GLY A 559 -19.53 3.86 -15.58
CA GLY A 559 -19.93 5.18 -15.08
C GLY A 559 -19.08 5.61 -13.89
N LYS A 560 -18.90 6.93 -13.74
CA LYS A 560 -17.96 7.54 -12.77
C LYS A 560 -18.04 6.93 -11.36
N THR A 561 -19.24 6.80 -10.78
CA THR A 561 -19.41 6.26 -9.43
C THR A 561 -19.14 4.75 -9.35
N ALA A 562 -19.55 4.00 -10.37
CA ALA A 562 -19.33 2.55 -10.44
C ALA A 562 -17.85 2.19 -10.61
N SER A 563 -17.13 2.95 -11.44
CA SER A 563 -15.71 2.75 -11.73
C SER A 563 -14.78 3.56 -10.83
N GLN A 564 -15.32 4.39 -9.93
CA GLN A 564 -14.54 5.29 -9.07
C GLN A 564 -13.63 6.21 -9.89
N ASN A 565 -14.18 6.77 -10.97
CA ASN A 565 -13.48 7.59 -11.95
C ASN A 565 -12.21 6.93 -12.54
N THR A 566 -12.22 5.59 -12.68
CA THR A 566 -11.06 4.80 -13.12
C THR A 566 -11.36 4.04 -14.42
N ASP A 567 -10.45 4.10 -15.40
CA ASP A 567 -10.42 3.17 -16.53
C ASP A 567 -9.93 1.80 -16.05
N MET A 568 -10.89 0.89 -15.87
CA MET A 568 -10.69 -0.47 -15.40
C MET A 568 -10.42 -1.48 -16.54
N SER A 569 -9.92 -1.00 -17.69
CA SER A 569 -9.62 -1.85 -18.83
C SER A 569 -8.25 -2.52 -18.78
N PHE A 570 -8.16 -3.61 -19.54
CA PHE A 570 -6.97 -4.46 -19.75
C PHE A 570 -6.91 -4.88 -21.24
N PRO A 571 -6.51 -3.97 -22.15
CA PRO A 571 -6.39 -4.28 -23.57
C PRO A 571 -5.42 -5.44 -23.85
N TYR A 572 -5.82 -6.34 -24.75
CA TYR A 572 -4.99 -7.47 -25.20
C TYR A 572 -5.07 -7.65 -26.71
N THR A 573 -3.95 -7.58 -27.43
CA THR A 573 -3.88 -7.93 -28.85
C THR A 573 -3.48 -9.38 -29.03
N GLN A 574 -4.31 -10.15 -29.72
CA GLN A 574 -4.11 -11.58 -29.92
C GLN A 574 -3.04 -11.90 -30.97
N ALA A 575 -2.27 -12.97 -30.74
CA ALA A 575 -1.49 -13.71 -31.73
C ALA A 575 -2.29 -14.88 -32.33
N ALA A 576 -1.66 -15.60 -33.26
CA ALA A 576 -2.22 -16.83 -33.84
C ALA A 576 -2.13 -18.01 -32.87
N GLY A 577 -3.17 -18.84 -32.84
CA GLY A 577 -3.15 -20.12 -32.11
C GLY A 577 -3.35 -19.98 -30.60
N PRO A 578 -3.08 -21.04 -29.81
CA PRO A 578 -3.24 -21.03 -28.36
C PRO A 578 -2.30 -20.01 -27.70
N GLN A 579 -2.81 -19.25 -26.73
CA GLN A 579 -2.05 -18.18 -26.09
C GLN A 579 -2.59 -17.83 -24.71
N GLN A 580 -1.73 -17.21 -23.90
CA GLN A 580 -2.03 -16.80 -22.54
C GLN A 580 -1.95 -15.28 -22.43
N TYR A 581 -2.99 -14.69 -21.88
CA TYR A 581 -3.00 -13.32 -21.38
C TYR A 581 -2.79 -13.33 -19.87
N ARG A 582 -1.81 -12.55 -19.41
CA ARG A 582 -1.48 -12.36 -18.00
C ARG A 582 -1.27 -10.87 -17.77
N ALA A 583 -2.10 -10.27 -16.93
CA ALA A 583 -1.88 -8.89 -16.51
C ALA A 583 -0.69 -8.82 -15.54
N SER A 584 0.12 -7.78 -15.67
CA SER A 584 1.21 -7.48 -14.74
C SER A 584 0.76 -6.49 -13.66
N VAL A 585 -0.18 -5.60 -13.97
CA VAL A 585 -0.75 -4.64 -13.02
C VAL A 585 -2.03 -5.17 -12.40
N HIS A 586 -2.30 -4.80 -11.14
CA HIS A 586 -3.51 -5.22 -10.44
C HIS A 586 -4.57 -4.12 -10.39
N LEU A 587 -5.84 -4.51 -10.22
CA LEU A 587 -6.95 -3.64 -9.81
C LEU A 587 -7.82 -4.35 -8.79
N GLY A 588 -8.51 -3.60 -7.93
CA GLY A 588 -9.66 -4.11 -7.18
C GLY A 588 -10.88 -4.23 -8.09
N PHE A 589 -11.46 -5.42 -8.21
CA PHE A 589 -12.69 -5.64 -8.99
C PHE A 589 -13.43 -6.91 -8.56
N ARG A 590 -14.72 -7.01 -8.93
CA ARG A 590 -15.53 -8.22 -8.77
C ARG A 590 -15.87 -8.90 -10.09
N TYR A 591 -16.05 -8.13 -11.15
CA TYR A 591 -16.44 -8.63 -12.46
C TYR A 591 -15.32 -8.43 -13.48
N LEU A 592 -15.19 -9.36 -14.41
CA LEU A 592 -14.33 -9.25 -15.59
C LEU A 592 -15.16 -9.60 -16.83
N GLU A 593 -15.43 -8.64 -17.70
CA GLU A 593 -16.09 -8.90 -18.99
C GLU A 593 -15.08 -9.16 -20.11
N LEU A 594 -15.46 -10.06 -21.03
CA LEU A 594 -14.70 -10.49 -22.19
C LEU A 594 -15.52 -10.28 -23.47
N PRO A 595 -15.59 -9.04 -24.01
CA PRO A 595 -16.43 -8.72 -25.16
C PRO A 595 -16.03 -9.49 -26.42
N GLY A 596 -17.04 -10.07 -27.09
CA GLY A 596 -16.88 -10.80 -28.35
C GLY A 596 -16.10 -12.13 -28.24
N ILE A 597 -15.91 -12.65 -27.03
CA ILE A 597 -15.27 -13.95 -26.80
C ILE A 597 -16.34 -14.94 -26.33
N ASP A 598 -16.49 -16.02 -27.08
CA ASP A 598 -17.34 -17.13 -26.69
C ASP A 598 -16.63 -17.99 -25.63
N ALA A 599 -17.40 -18.56 -24.70
CA ALA A 599 -16.85 -19.44 -23.66
C ALA A 599 -16.09 -20.66 -24.23
N ALA A 600 -16.41 -21.08 -25.46
CA ALA A 600 -15.72 -22.16 -26.15
C ALA A 600 -14.33 -21.77 -26.71
N GLU A 601 -14.00 -20.48 -26.76
CA GLU A 601 -12.71 -19.96 -27.22
C GLU A 601 -11.65 -19.90 -26.11
N VAL A 602 -12.06 -20.09 -24.85
CA VAL A 602 -11.19 -20.01 -23.67
C VAL A 602 -11.16 -21.33 -22.91
N SER A 603 -10.00 -21.66 -22.34
CA SER A 603 -9.82 -22.84 -21.48
C SER A 603 -9.69 -22.48 -20.00
N ARG A 604 -9.37 -21.22 -19.71
CA ARG A 604 -9.23 -20.69 -18.36
C ARG A 604 -9.53 -19.19 -18.37
N VAL A 605 -10.33 -18.74 -17.42
CA VAL A 605 -10.55 -17.33 -17.08
C VAL A 605 -10.48 -17.23 -15.58
N GLY A 606 -9.75 -16.25 -15.06
CA GLY A 606 -9.67 -15.98 -13.63
C GLY A 606 -8.75 -14.80 -13.35
N ALA A 607 -8.21 -14.75 -12.14
CA ALA A 607 -7.27 -13.72 -11.75
C ALA A 607 -6.34 -14.22 -10.64
N VAL A 608 -5.14 -13.66 -10.54
CA VAL A 608 -4.24 -13.90 -9.40
C VAL A 608 -4.39 -12.76 -8.40
N THR A 609 -4.79 -13.07 -7.16
CA THR A 609 -4.90 -12.05 -6.12
C THR A 609 -3.55 -11.43 -5.80
N VAL A 610 -3.55 -10.18 -5.32
CA VAL A 610 -2.34 -9.50 -4.88
C VAL A 610 -2.57 -8.92 -3.50
N HIS A 611 -1.83 -9.42 -2.51
CA HIS A 611 -1.80 -8.84 -1.18
C HIS A 611 -0.45 -9.05 -0.49
N GLY A 612 -0.21 -8.33 0.61
CA GLY A 612 0.95 -8.57 1.46
C GLY A 612 0.90 -9.97 2.10
N SER A 613 2.02 -10.66 2.12
CA SER A 613 2.21 -11.88 2.89
C SER A 613 2.18 -11.56 4.38
N HIS A 614 1.59 -12.44 5.17
CA HIS A 614 1.45 -12.28 6.60
C HIS A 614 1.81 -13.57 7.35
N PRO A 615 2.37 -13.48 8.57
CA PRO A 615 2.93 -14.64 9.26
C PRO A 615 1.88 -15.57 9.89
N GLY A 616 0.66 -15.07 10.10
CA GLY A 616 -0.41 -15.84 10.72
C GLY A 616 -1.78 -15.24 10.48
N GLU A 617 -2.83 -15.89 10.98
CA GLU A 617 -4.19 -15.40 10.89
C GLU A 617 -4.98 -15.78 12.15
N GLY A 618 -5.38 -14.76 12.90
CA GLY A 618 -6.33 -14.86 14.00
C GLY A 618 -7.74 -15.15 13.50
N SER A 619 -8.65 -15.41 14.43
CA SER A 619 -10.02 -15.79 14.08
C SER A 619 -11.03 -15.23 15.06
N PHE A 620 -12.28 -15.10 14.60
CA PHE A 620 -13.42 -14.74 15.42
C PHE A 620 -14.70 -15.36 14.85
N ASN A 621 -15.54 -15.88 15.74
CA ASN A 621 -16.89 -16.33 15.47
C ASN A 621 -17.75 -16.16 16.74
N SER A 622 -19.06 -15.97 16.58
CA SER A 622 -19.95 -15.66 17.69
C SER A 622 -21.35 -16.27 17.52
N SER A 623 -22.20 -16.03 18.51
CA SER A 623 -23.63 -16.34 18.42
C SER A 623 -24.43 -15.41 17.50
N ASP A 624 -23.82 -14.35 16.96
CA ASP A 624 -24.46 -13.39 16.07
C ASP A 624 -23.89 -13.51 14.65
N PRO A 625 -24.64 -14.09 13.69
CA PRO A 625 -24.14 -14.29 12.33
C PRO A 625 -23.92 -12.97 11.57
N ALA A 626 -24.59 -11.87 11.95
CA ALA A 626 -24.35 -10.56 11.35
C ALA A 626 -22.98 -10.02 11.78
N LEU A 627 -22.62 -10.19 13.05
CA LEU A 627 -21.28 -9.84 13.55
C LEU A 627 -20.21 -10.68 12.86
N ASP A 628 -20.44 -11.98 12.65
CA ASP A 628 -19.49 -12.85 11.96
C ASP A 628 -19.30 -12.44 10.48
N ALA A 629 -20.37 -11.97 9.82
CA ALA A 629 -20.30 -11.43 8.47
C ALA A 629 -19.52 -10.10 8.44
N VAL A 630 -19.73 -9.22 9.42
CA VAL A 630 -18.97 -7.97 9.56
C VAL A 630 -17.49 -8.27 9.81
N PHE A 631 -17.17 -9.19 10.72
CA PHE A 631 -15.79 -9.58 10.97
C PHE A 631 -15.10 -10.09 9.69
N ARG A 632 -15.77 -10.91 8.88
CA ARG A 632 -15.25 -11.36 7.58
C ARG A 632 -15.02 -10.21 6.60
N LEU A 633 -15.97 -9.27 6.50
CA LEU A 633 -15.82 -8.06 5.67
C LEU A 633 -14.56 -7.27 6.07
N LEU A 634 -14.37 -7.04 7.37
CA LEU A 634 -13.22 -6.29 7.86
C LEU A 634 -11.91 -7.07 7.67
N ARG A 635 -11.91 -8.38 7.93
CA ARG A 635 -10.77 -9.27 7.69
C ARG A 635 -10.32 -9.22 6.23
N ASP A 636 -11.25 -9.39 5.30
CA ASP A 636 -10.93 -9.39 3.86
C ASP A 636 -10.43 -8.01 3.43
N SER A 637 -11.04 -6.94 3.94
CA SER A 637 -10.61 -5.56 3.63
C SER A 637 -9.22 -5.26 4.19
N ALA A 638 -8.89 -5.70 5.40
CA ALA A 638 -7.56 -5.53 5.99
C ALA A 638 -6.49 -6.29 5.19
N LEU A 639 -6.78 -7.53 4.76
CA LEU A 639 -5.86 -8.31 3.92
C LEU A 639 -5.61 -7.59 2.58
N TYR A 640 -6.69 -7.17 1.94
CA TYR A 640 -6.67 -6.60 0.60
C TYR A 640 -6.35 -5.09 0.56
N GLY A 641 -6.17 -4.44 1.71
CA GLY A 641 -5.62 -3.09 1.84
C GLY A 641 -4.09 -3.03 1.85
N VAL A 642 -3.41 -4.18 1.74
CA VAL A 642 -1.94 -4.27 1.71
C VAL A 642 -1.50 -4.89 0.40
N GLN A 643 -0.71 -4.19 -0.41
CA GLN A 643 0.01 -4.75 -1.55
C GLN A 643 1.52 -4.58 -1.33
N GLU A 644 2.20 -3.77 -2.13
CA GLU A 644 3.61 -3.43 -1.90
C GLU A 644 3.79 -2.49 -0.71
N GLN A 645 2.72 -1.80 -0.35
CA GLN A 645 2.56 -0.85 0.75
C GLN A 645 1.12 -0.97 1.30
N PHE A 646 0.82 -0.29 2.41
CA PHE A 646 -0.59 -0.08 2.78
C PHE A 646 -1.18 0.91 1.79
N VAL A 647 -2.21 0.55 1.04
CA VAL A 647 -2.81 1.48 0.07
C VAL A 647 -4.19 1.91 0.54
N ASP A 648 -4.56 3.13 0.22
CA ASP A 648 -5.90 3.68 0.44
C ASP A 648 -6.96 2.84 -0.31
N THR A 649 -6.70 2.56 -1.60
CA THR A 649 -7.49 1.66 -2.44
C THR A 649 -6.61 0.91 -3.43
N PRO A 650 -6.85 -0.39 -3.70
CA PRO A 650 -6.14 -1.18 -4.71
C PRO A 650 -6.55 -0.85 -6.17
N THR A 651 -7.29 0.25 -6.39
CA THR A 651 -7.88 0.59 -7.70
C THR A 651 -7.28 1.85 -8.30
N ARG A 652 -7.58 3.03 -7.74
CA ARG A 652 -7.36 4.32 -8.42
C ARG A 652 -6.04 4.99 -8.00
N GLU A 653 -5.88 5.35 -6.72
CA GLU A 653 -4.75 6.12 -6.19
C GLU A 653 -3.58 5.21 -5.87
N LYS A 654 -3.87 4.10 -5.16
CA LYS A 654 -2.88 3.12 -4.69
C LYS A 654 -1.76 3.80 -3.88
N GLY A 655 -2.10 4.86 -3.16
CA GLY A 655 -1.17 5.64 -2.37
C GLY A 655 -1.14 5.15 -0.93
N GLN A 656 0.05 5.11 -0.33
CA GLN A 656 0.17 4.89 1.12
C GLN A 656 -0.06 6.19 1.87
N PHE A 657 -1.34 6.51 2.07
CA PHE A 657 -1.76 7.61 2.94
C PHE A 657 -1.49 7.26 4.40
N LEU A 658 -1.04 8.23 5.19
CA LEU A 658 -0.58 7.99 6.56
C LEU A 658 -1.70 7.44 7.46
N ALA A 659 -2.89 8.05 7.45
CA ALA A 659 -3.99 7.58 8.29
C ALA A 659 -4.50 6.20 7.87
N ASP A 660 -4.58 5.95 6.56
CA ASP A 660 -4.94 4.65 5.98
C ASP A 660 -3.92 3.58 6.39
N ALA A 661 -2.63 3.86 6.24
CA ALA A 661 -1.56 2.98 6.65
C ALA A 661 -1.61 2.64 8.14
N ALA A 662 -1.82 3.64 9.00
CA ALA A 662 -1.99 3.42 10.44
C ALA A 662 -3.23 2.55 10.74
N ASN A 663 -4.37 2.86 10.15
CA ASN A 663 -5.63 2.15 10.38
C ASN A 663 -5.58 0.69 9.89
N ILE A 664 -5.05 0.46 8.69
CA ILE A 664 -4.88 -0.89 8.13
C ILE A 664 -3.86 -1.65 8.97
N SER A 665 -2.75 -1.01 9.36
CA SER A 665 -1.73 -1.59 10.24
C SER A 665 -2.31 -2.02 11.59
N TYR A 666 -3.20 -1.24 12.22
CA TYR A 666 -3.88 -1.67 13.45
C TYR A 666 -4.63 -2.99 13.27
N ALA A 667 -5.32 -3.15 12.14
CA ALA A 667 -6.04 -4.38 11.84
C ALA A 667 -5.08 -5.54 11.53
N THR A 668 -4.06 -5.32 10.70
CA THR A 668 -3.16 -6.39 10.24
C THR A 668 -2.21 -6.85 11.34
N MET A 669 -1.72 -5.96 12.20
CA MET A 669 -0.96 -6.35 13.38
C MET A 669 -1.81 -7.19 14.35
N ALA A 670 -3.05 -6.77 14.60
CA ALA A 670 -3.93 -7.46 15.55
C ALA A 670 -4.43 -8.81 15.01
N LEU A 671 -4.76 -8.91 13.72
CA LEU A 671 -5.36 -10.11 13.13
C LEU A 671 -4.31 -11.03 12.53
N PHE A 672 -3.34 -10.52 11.77
CA PHE A 672 -2.42 -11.35 11.00
C PHE A 672 -1.03 -11.47 11.63
N GLY A 673 -0.77 -10.77 12.74
CA GLY A 673 0.56 -10.69 13.34
C GLY A 673 1.58 -10.00 12.41
N GLU A 674 1.08 -9.23 11.44
CA GLU A 674 1.87 -8.44 10.49
C GLU A 674 2.77 -7.45 11.28
N ARG A 675 4.03 -7.29 10.89
CA ARG A 675 4.97 -6.34 11.52
C ARG A 675 5.95 -5.73 10.50
N SER A 676 6.29 -6.47 9.44
CA SER A 676 7.25 -6.07 8.43
C SER A 676 6.79 -4.88 7.58
N TYR A 677 5.56 -4.90 7.06
CA TYR A 677 4.97 -3.77 6.34
C TYR A 677 4.76 -2.59 7.26
N THR A 678 4.30 -2.81 8.48
CA THR A 678 4.20 -1.75 9.50
C THR A 678 5.55 -1.08 9.76
N ALA A 679 6.61 -1.86 9.99
CA ALA A 679 7.96 -1.35 10.19
C ALA A 679 8.50 -0.62 8.96
N GLN A 680 8.19 -1.10 7.76
CA GLN A 680 8.55 -0.43 6.51
C GLN A 680 7.88 0.94 6.41
N ALA A 681 6.55 0.99 6.58
CA ALA A 681 5.78 2.22 6.44
C ALA A 681 6.18 3.30 7.47
N LEU A 682 6.43 2.91 8.74
CA LEU A 682 6.94 3.83 9.76
C LEU A 682 8.27 4.48 9.35
N ARG A 683 9.21 3.70 8.79
CA ARG A 683 10.49 4.23 8.28
C ARG A 683 10.29 5.13 7.07
N GLU A 684 9.46 4.70 6.14
CA GLU A 684 9.12 5.42 4.92
C GLU A 684 8.54 6.82 5.22
N PHE A 685 7.59 6.92 6.15
CA PHE A 685 7.11 8.23 6.60
C PHE A 685 8.22 9.04 7.30
N ALA A 686 9.05 8.42 8.15
CA ALA A 686 10.20 9.11 8.75
C ALA A 686 11.22 9.63 7.70
N TRP A 687 11.43 8.89 6.61
CA TRP A 687 12.23 9.34 5.47
C TRP A 687 11.60 10.55 4.78
N SER A 688 10.27 10.56 4.61
CA SER A 688 9.53 11.72 4.09
C SER A 688 9.72 12.97 4.96
N ALA A 689 9.70 12.82 6.29
CA ALA A 689 9.99 13.89 7.26
C ALA A 689 11.40 14.44 7.04
N ARG A 690 12.40 13.56 6.97
CA ARG A 690 13.79 13.95 6.74
C ARG A 690 14.02 14.63 5.39
N ARG A 691 13.23 14.25 4.38
CA ARG A 691 13.35 14.76 3.01
C ARG A 691 12.76 16.16 2.86
N TYR A 692 11.58 16.40 3.43
CA TYR A 692 10.80 17.61 3.12
C TYR A 692 10.57 18.55 4.31
N TRP A 693 10.65 18.06 5.55
CA TRP A 693 10.14 18.72 6.75
C TRP A 693 11.25 19.06 7.75
N THR A 694 12.33 19.67 7.26
CA THR A 694 13.58 19.89 8.02
C THR A 694 13.72 21.28 8.62
N ALA A 695 12.94 22.27 8.15
CA ALA A 695 12.98 23.62 8.70
C ALA A 695 12.39 23.65 10.12
N ALA A 696 12.89 24.55 10.97
CA ALA A 696 12.55 24.57 12.39
C ALA A 696 11.04 24.66 12.69
N GLY A 697 10.26 25.37 11.86
CA GLY A 697 8.80 25.49 12.00
C GLY A 697 7.98 24.40 11.28
N GLU A 698 8.65 23.41 10.71
CA GLU A 698 8.03 22.36 9.88
C GLU A 698 8.29 20.95 10.39
N LYS A 699 9.25 20.79 11.31
CA LYS A 699 9.56 19.51 11.96
C LYS A 699 8.32 18.93 12.63
N GLY A 700 8.26 17.60 12.68
CA GLY A 700 7.14 16.85 13.24
C GLY A 700 5.99 16.62 12.28
N ARG A 701 6.11 17.10 11.05
CA ARG A 701 5.20 16.85 9.94
C ARG A 701 5.77 15.77 9.03
N TYR A 702 4.87 15.03 8.39
CA TYR A 702 5.16 13.97 7.44
C TYR A 702 4.43 14.26 6.14
N ASN A 703 4.90 13.69 5.03
CA ASN A 703 4.04 13.70 3.86
C ASN A 703 2.77 12.89 4.16
N ALA A 704 1.63 13.40 3.69
CA ALA A 704 0.34 12.72 3.83
C ALA A 704 0.32 11.37 3.11
N VAL A 705 1.16 11.23 2.08
CA VAL A 705 1.29 10.06 1.22
C VAL A 705 2.76 9.80 0.99
N TYR A 706 3.18 8.55 1.17
CA TYR A 706 4.53 8.13 0.86
C TYR A 706 4.55 6.98 -0.16
N PRO A 707 5.40 7.03 -1.18
CA PRO A 707 6.03 8.22 -1.73
C PRO A 707 4.96 9.05 -2.46
N ASN A 708 5.30 10.28 -2.84
CA ASN A 708 4.39 11.12 -3.61
C ASN A 708 5.12 11.84 -4.74
N GLY A 709 4.52 11.83 -5.94
CA GLY A 709 4.97 12.56 -7.12
C GLY A 709 4.83 14.08 -7.00
N ASP A 710 3.91 14.59 -6.16
CA ASP A 710 3.70 16.04 -5.98
C ASP A 710 4.68 16.69 -4.99
N GLY A 711 5.64 15.94 -4.47
CA GLY A 711 6.64 16.45 -3.52
C GLY A 711 6.09 16.65 -2.10
N LYS A 712 6.17 17.88 -1.59
CA LYS A 712 5.91 18.21 -0.18
C LYS A 712 4.42 18.51 0.06
N ARG A 713 3.71 17.58 0.72
CA ARG A 713 2.28 17.70 1.04
C ARG A 713 1.96 16.95 2.32
N ASP A 714 1.35 17.59 3.30
CA ASP A 714 0.87 16.96 4.55
C ASP A 714 -0.63 17.12 4.77
N ILE A 715 -1.15 16.30 5.69
CA ILE A 715 -2.45 16.49 6.34
C ILE A 715 -2.11 16.58 7.84
N PRO A 716 -2.29 17.75 8.49
CA PRO A 716 -1.70 18.04 9.79
C PRO A 716 -2.01 17.03 10.89
N ASP A 717 -3.29 16.67 11.04
CA ASP A 717 -3.74 15.71 12.04
C ASP A 717 -3.29 14.29 11.72
N PHE A 718 -3.01 13.92 10.47
CA PHE A 718 -2.41 12.61 10.16
C PHE A 718 -1.02 12.49 10.79
N SER A 719 -0.22 13.56 10.78
CA SER A 719 1.11 13.55 11.40
C SER A 719 1.04 13.20 12.89
N LEU A 720 -0.03 13.61 13.59
CA LEU A 720 -0.25 13.30 15.00
C LEU A 720 -0.59 11.82 15.26
N MET A 721 -0.88 11.01 14.24
CA MET A 721 -1.12 9.57 14.41
C MET A 721 0.18 8.78 14.59
N LEU A 722 1.32 9.29 14.10
CA LEU A 722 2.57 8.53 14.05
C LEU A 722 3.03 8.01 15.43
N PRO A 723 2.97 8.79 16.54
CA PRO A 723 3.38 8.28 17.84
C PRO A 723 2.49 7.17 18.40
N GLU A 724 1.17 7.25 18.26
CA GLU A 724 0.25 6.17 18.69
C GLU A 724 0.44 4.93 17.82
N TRP A 725 0.72 5.11 16.52
CA TRP A 725 1.02 4.01 15.62
C TRP A 725 2.32 3.29 15.98
N ALA A 726 3.39 4.04 16.24
CA ALA A 726 4.67 3.50 16.70
C ALA A 726 4.53 2.79 18.06
N GLU A 727 3.68 3.32 18.95
CA GLU A 727 3.39 2.68 20.23
C GLU A 727 2.66 1.34 20.06
N GLU A 728 1.62 1.28 19.22
CA GLU A 728 0.94 0.02 18.93
C GLU A 728 1.91 -0.98 18.29
N TYR A 729 2.76 -0.55 17.36
CA TYR A 729 3.81 -1.39 16.79
C TYR A 729 4.73 -1.96 17.89
N HIS A 730 5.19 -1.13 18.84
CA HIS A 730 6.01 -1.60 19.94
C HIS A 730 5.28 -2.59 20.83
N LEU A 731 4.01 -2.33 21.16
CA LEU A 731 3.18 -3.25 21.94
C LEU A 731 3.08 -4.63 21.29
N ARG A 732 2.99 -4.69 19.95
CA ARG A 732 2.84 -5.95 19.21
C ARG A 732 4.16 -6.66 18.95
N SER A 733 5.24 -5.92 18.74
CA SER A 733 6.53 -6.45 18.28
C SER A 733 7.60 -6.58 19.37
N ALA A 734 7.52 -5.77 20.42
CA ALA A 734 8.61 -5.48 21.36
C ALA A 734 9.91 -4.96 20.70
N ASP A 735 9.86 -4.50 19.44
CA ASP A 735 11.03 -4.03 18.68
C ASP A 735 11.46 -2.63 19.15
N LEU A 736 12.32 -2.60 20.16
CA LEU A 736 12.86 -1.35 20.70
C LEU A 736 13.92 -0.71 19.78
N ALA A 737 14.49 -1.46 18.84
CA ALA A 737 15.50 -0.93 17.92
C ALA A 737 14.87 0.06 16.94
N LEU A 738 13.74 -0.31 16.33
CA LEU A 738 12.99 0.61 15.47
C LEU A 738 12.44 1.80 16.27
N ILE A 739 11.97 1.61 17.50
CA ILE A 739 11.52 2.75 18.32
C ILE A 739 12.65 3.74 18.54
N ARG A 740 13.87 3.28 18.87
CA ARG A 740 15.04 4.16 19.02
C ARG A 740 15.42 4.86 17.72
N GLU A 741 15.26 4.21 16.57
CA GLU A 741 15.44 4.82 15.24
C GLU A 741 14.43 5.96 15.01
N LEU A 742 13.18 5.78 15.42
CA LEU A 742 12.09 6.74 15.20
C LEU A 742 12.03 7.89 16.22
N LEU A 743 12.58 7.72 17.43
CA LEU A 743 12.47 8.68 18.53
C LEU A 743 12.70 10.15 18.16
N PRO A 744 13.74 10.52 17.38
CA PRO A 744 13.93 11.91 16.98
C PRO A 744 12.71 12.50 16.25
N HIS A 745 12.09 11.71 15.38
CA HIS A 745 10.88 12.10 14.65
C HIS A 745 9.65 12.17 15.57
N LEU A 746 9.55 11.26 16.54
CA LEU A 746 8.48 11.25 17.55
C LEU A 746 8.56 12.48 18.48
N HIS A 747 9.78 12.89 18.87
CA HIS A 747 10.02 14.14 19.58
C HIS A 747 9.58 15.34 18.75
N ASP A 748 10.03 15.41 17.49
CA ASP A 748 9.66 16.50 16.58
C ASP A 748 8.12 16.60 16.43
N THR A 749 7.41 15.47 16.38
CA THR A 749 5.94 15.42 16.27
C THR A 749 5.24 15.90 17.54
N ALA A 750 5.75 15.51 18.71
CA ALA A 750 5.24 15.99 19.99
C ALA A 750 5.48 17.51 20.15
N ASP A 751 6.65 17.99 19.73
CA ASP A 751 7.02 19.41 19.76
C ASP A 751 6.24 20.24 18.74
N TYR A 752 5.91 19.68 17.59
CA TYR A 752 5.00 20.28 16.61
C TYR A 752 3.64 20.58 17.25
N ALA A 753 3.02 19.61 17.93
CA ALA A 753 1.76 19.83 18.65
C ALA A 753 1.90 20.93 19.72
N LEU A 754 3.00 20.93 20.50
CA LEU A 754 3.25 21.93 21.53
C LEU A 754 3.46 23.34 20.97
N SER A 755 4.09 23.45 19.80
CA SER A 755 4.35 24.74 19.15
C SER A 755 3.08 25.45 18.71
N CYS A 756 2.00 24.70 18.51
CA CYS A 756 0.68 25.20 18.14
C CYS A 756 -0.22 25.51 19.35
N ILE A 757 0.31 25.52 20.58
CA ILE A 757 -0.43 25.91 21.78
C ILE A 757 -0.10 27.37 22.13
N PRO A 758 -1.02 28.33 21.93
CA PRO A 758 -0.78 29.71 22.30
C PRO A 758 -0.72 29.86 23.82
N ALA A 759 0.22 30.68 24.28
CA ALA A 759 0.40 30.96 25.70
C ALA A 759 -0.68 31.91 26.28
N GLU A 760 -1.26 32.76 25.43
CA GLU A 760 -2.23 33.79 25.80
C GLU A 760 -3.38 33.86 24.80
N GLY A 761 -4.43 34.60 25.15
CA GLY A 761 -5.57 34.85 24.27
C GLY A 761 -6.73 33.84 24.38
N PRO A 762 -7.75 33.98 23.52
CA PRO A 762 -9.01 33.26 23.68
C PRO A 762 -8.94 31.75 23.52
N THR A 763 -7.90 31.18 22.91
CA THR A 763 -7.71 29.71 22.79
C THR A 763 -6.52 29.18 23.61
N ALA A 764 -5.94 30.00 24.49
CA ALA A 764 -4.76 29.64 25.29
C ALA A 764 -4.85 28.25 25.96
N GLY A 765 -3.77 27.48 25.85
CA GLY A 765 -3.67 26.13 26.43
C GLY A 765 -4.29 25.00 25.60
N LEU A 766 -4.88 25.31 24.44
CA LEU A 766 -5.34 24.33 23.43
C LEU A 766 -4.48 24.45 22.17
N VAL A 767 -4.31 23.34 21.44
CA VAL A 767 -3.76 23.37 20.09
C VAL A 767 -4.71 24.16 19.19
N THR A 768 -4.19 25.18 18.53
CA THR A 768 -4.92 26.08 17.62
C THR A 768 -4.19 26.16 16.29
N ASP A 769 -4.94 26.15 15.19
CA ASP A 769 -4.42 26.30 13.82
C ASP A 769 -3.22 25.38 13.55
N LEU A 770 -3.37 24.08 13.89
CA LEU A 770 -2.33 23.06 13.75
C LEU A 770 -1.63 23.23 12.39
N GLY A 771 -0.38 23.68 12.42
CA GLY A 771 0.22 24.35 11.27
C GLY A 771 0.48 23.38 10.13
N GLY A 772 -0.17 23.57 8.98
CA GLY A 772 0.06 22.76 7.80
C GLY A 772 -1.20 22.46 6.99
N GLY A 773 -1.07 21.57 6.01
CA GLY A 773 -2.13 21.28 5.05
C GLY A 773 -2.39 22.43 4.09
N SER A 774 -3.30 22.19 3.15
CA SER A 774 -3.76 23.17 2.17
C SER A 774 -5.20 22.86 1.76
N GLY A 775 -5.90 23.87 1.24
CA GLY A 775 -7.28 23.70 0.76
C GLY A 775 -8.19 23.07 1.83
N PRO A 776 -8.93 21.99 1.50
CA PRO A 776 -9.81 21.27 2.45
C PRO A 776 -9.10 20.61 3.63
N TYR A 777 -7.77 20.55 3.62
CA TYR A 777 -6.93 19.87 4.62
C TYR A 777 -6.21 20.81 5.58
N LEU A 778 -6.37 22.12 5.38
CA LEU A 778 -5.75 23.15 6.19
C LEU A 778 -6.17 22.99 7.66
N HIS A 779 -5.20 22.89 8.56
CA HIS A 779 -5.40 22.70 10.01
C HIS A 779 -6.08 21.38 10.43
N GLY A 780 -6.00 20.35 9.57
CA GLY A 780 -6.53 19.02 9.85
C GLY A 780 -7.99 18.83 9.41
N ILE A 781 -8.36 17.57 9.17
CA ILE A 781 -9.58 17.22 8.44
C ILE A 781 -10.68 16.64 9.32
N VAL A 782 -10.34 16.18 10.53
CA VAL A 782 -11.23 15.52 11.50
C VAL A 782 -11.75 14.16 11.02
N ASP A 783 -12.43 14.13 9.87
CA ASP A 783 -12.93 12.93 9.20
C ASP A 783 -13.00 13.15 7.68
N TRP A 784 -12.96 12.05 6.93
CA TRP A 784 -13.04 12.04 5.47
C TRP A 784 -13.95 10.91 4.96
N PRO A 785 -14.68 11.11 3.85
CA PRO A 785 -14.93 12.39 3.17
C PRO A 785 -15.85 13.32 3.98
N ALA A 786 -16.11 14.53 3.48
CA ALA A 786 -16.89 15.55 4.19
C ALA A 786 -18.24 15.07 4.79
N PRO A 787 -19.04 14.20 4.12
CA PRO A 787 -20.25 13.62 4.72
C PRO A 787 -19.97 12.83 6.02
N GLY A 788 -18.79 12.22 6.15
CA GLY A 788 -18.35 11.47 7.34
C GLY A 788 -18.12 12.34 8.58
N ARG A 789 -18.14 13.67 8.44
CA ARG A 789 -18.01 14.62 9.56
C ARG A 789 -19.33 14.87 10.30
N TYR A 790 -20.48 14.50 9.72
CA TYR A 790 -21.80 14.68 10.33
C TYR A 790 -22.06 16.10 10.86
N GLY A 791 -21.64 17.11 10.09
CA GLY A 791 -21.83 18.53 10.45
C GLY A 791 -20.83 19.06 11.48
N TYR A 792 -19.70 18.38 11.71
CA TYR A 792 -18.62 18.90 12.55
C TYR A 792 -18.25 20.34 12.17
N ASP A 793 -18.15 21.21 13.17
CA ASP A 793 -17.79 22.62 12.99
C ASP A 793 -16.30 22.78 12.64
N MET A 794 -16.02 22.86 11.34
CA MET A 794 -14.66 23.00 10.81
C MET A 794 -14.09 24.41 10.97
N GLU A 795 -14.91 25.41 11.34
CA GLU A 795 -14.48 26.80 11.55
C GLU A 795 -13.82 27.00 12.92
N CYS A 796 -13.89 26.00 13.79
CA CYS A 796 -13.16 25.99 15.05
C CYS A 796 -11.63 26.03 14.82
N ALA A 797 -10.99 27.01 15.45
CA ALA A 797 -9.54 27.17 15.46
C ALA A 797 -8.90 26.12 16.39
N ALA A 798 -9.51 25.86 17.55
CA ALA A 798 -9.12 24.80 18.48
C ALA A 798 -10.11 23.63 18.42
N LYS A 799 -9.94 22.73 17.44
CA LYS A 799 -10.81 21.56 17.24
C LYS A 799 -10.59 20.51 18.34
N THR A 800 -11.66 19.97 18.91
CA THR A 800 -11.61 18.98 19.98
C THR A 800 -10.90 17.69 19.57
N THR A 801 -11.14 17.19 18.36
CA THR A 801 -10.47 15.99 17.84
C THR A 801 -8.96 16.17 17.70
N VAL A 802 -8.53 17.28 17.10
CA VAL A 802 -7.11 17.64 16.97
C VAL A 802 -6.42 17.75 18.34
N ASN A 803 -7.07 18.41 19.30
CA ASN A 803 -6.54 18.54 20.66
C ASN A 803 -6.44 17.19 21.38
N ALA A 804 -7.44 16.33 21.24
CA ALA A 804 -7.41 14.97 21.80
C ALA A 804 -6.29 14.14 21.16
N GLN A 805 -6.12 14.24 19.84
CA GLN A 805 -5.08 13.52 19.14
C GLN A 805 -3.66 14.04 19.45
N ALA A 806 -3.49 15.35 19.62
CA ALA A 806 -2.25 15.93 20.14
C ALA A 806 -1.92 15.43 21.55
N CYS A 807 -2.93 15.27 22.41
CA CYS A 807 -2.77 14.63 23.71
C CYS A 807 -2.34 13.16 23.58
N SER A 808 -2.89 12.41 22.60
CA SER A 808 -2.45 11.04 22.28
C SER A 808 -0.97 11.03 21.86
N ALA A 809 -0.60 11.87 20.90
CA ALA A 809 0.77 11.99 20.41
C ALA A 809 1.78 12.27 21.54
N LEU A 810 1.47 13.23 22.42
CA LEU A 810 2.32 13.54 23.58
C LEU A 810 2.45 12.35 24.54
N MET A 811 1.35 11.65 24.82
CA MET A 811 1.36 10.53 25.77
C MET A 811 2.08 9.30 25.19
N SER A 812 1.84 8.97 23.92
CA SER A 812 2.50 7.87 23.22
C SER A 812 3.99 8.12 23.08
N THR A 813 4.40 9.33 22.66
CA THR A 813 5.82 9.71 22.65
C THR A 813 6.43 9.55 24.04
N ALA A 814 5.75 10.01 25.10
CA ALA A 814 6.28 9.88 26.45
C ALA A 814 6.51 8.43 26.90
N ARG A 815 5.58 7.51 26.60
CA ARG A 815 5.72 6.09 26.92
C ARG A 815 6.84 5.43 26.14
N LEU A 816 7.00 5.80 24.87
CA LEU A 816 8.10 5.34 24.02
C LEU A 816 9.46 5.89 24.47
N CYS A 817 9.53 7.15 24.92
CA CYS A 817 10.73 7.73 25.53
C CYS A 817 11.14 6.93 26.77
N SER A 818 10.21 6.65 27.69
CA SER A 818 10.50 5.84 28.89
C SER A 818 10.93 4.42 28.52
N ALA A 819 10.24 3.75 27.58
CA ALA A 819 10.63 2.43 27.10
C ALA A 819 12.06 2.39 26.51
N ALA A 820 12.50 3.49 25.90
CA ALA A 820 13.84 3.64 25.35
C ALA A 820 14.90 4.15 26.34
N GLY A 821 14.49 4.60 27.53
CA GLY A 821 15.36 5.13 28.58
C GLY A 821 15.56 6.66 28.58
N ASP A 822 14.76 7.42 27.84
CA ASP A 822 14.75 8.89 27.83
C ASP A 822 13.71 9.45 28.82
N GLU A 823 14.03 9.37 30.11
CA GLU A 823 13.10 9.73 31.18
C GLU A 823 12.80 11.23 31.26
N ASP A 824 13.75 12.10 30.90
CA ASP A 824 13.54 13.56 30.91
C ASP A 824 12.50 13.98 29.86
N ALA A 825 12.60 13.44 28.65
CA ALA A 825 11.60 13.66 27.61
C ALA A 825 10.24 13.05 28.00
N ALA A 826 10.24 11.85 28.59
CA ALA A 826 9.02 11.20 29.06
C ALA A 826 8.27 12.08 30.08
N VAL A 827 8.96 12.60 31.10
CA VAL A 827 8.36 13.49 32.11
C VAL A 827 7.83 14.78 31.48
N ARG A 828 8.59 15.40 30.56
CA ARG A 828 8.19 16.62 29.85
C ARG A 828 6.88 16.42 29.09
N TYR A 829 6.79 15.36 28.28
CA TYR A 829 5.64 15.10 27.44
C TYR A 829 4.41 14.62 28.24
N VAL A 830 4.59 13.81 29.29
CA VAL A 830 3.48 13.49 30.23
C VAL A 830 2.91 14.76 30.86
N ALA A 831 3.78 15.67 31.33
CA ALA A 831 3.33 16.91 31.95
C ALA A 831 2.57 17.80 30.95
N ALA A 832 3.02 17.88 29.71
CA ALA A 832 2.33 18.58 28.62
C ALA A 832 0.96 17.95 28.30
N ALA A 833 0.90 16.64 28.11
CA ALA A 833 -0.33 15.92 27.84
C ALA A 833 -1.36 16.14 28.95
N ARG A 834 -0.95 16.08 30.23
CA ARG A 834 -1.83 16.34 31.37
C ARG A 834 -2.40 17.76 31.39
N ARG A 835 -1.59 18.77 31.05
CA ARG A 835 -2.05 20.17 30.93
C ARG A 835 -3.05 20.32 29.77
N LEU A 836 -2.75 19.74 28.62
CA LEU A 836 -3.64 19.78 27.46
C LEU A 836 -4.97 19.05 27.74
N ALA A 837 -4.93 17.86 28.34
CA ALA A 837 -6.12 17.14 28.78
C ALA A 837 -6.97 17.95 29.77
N ALA A 838 -6.33 18.66 30.71
CA ALA A 838 -7.04 19.55 31.63
C ALA A 838 -7.69 20.74 30.89
N ALA A 839 -7.00 21.34 29.92
CA ALA A 839 -7.56 22.41 29.08
C ALA A 839 -8.74 21.91 28.24
N ILE A 840 -8.64 20.72 27.63
CA ILE A 840 -9.75 20.08 26.89
C ILE A 840 -10.98 19.96 27.79
N ARG A 841 -10.84 19.35 28.99
CA ARG A 841 -11.97 19.20 29.93
C ARG A 841 -12.56 20.53 30.37
N ALA A 842 -11.73 21.52 30.65
CA ALA A 842 -12.18 22.79 31.20
C ALA A 842 -12.81 23.71 30.15
N ARG A 843 -12.36 23.64 28.89
CA ARG A 843 -12.67 24.64 27.87
C ARG A 843 -13.51 24.13 26.72
N LEU A 844 -13.43 22.84 26.41
CA LEU A 844 -14.18 22.21 25.31
C LEU A 844 -15.43 21.46 25.80
N ARG A 845 -15.71 21.50 27.11
CA ARG A 845 -16.95 21.00 27.70
C ARG A 845 -17.87 22.16 28.02
N VAL A 846 -18.97 22.29 27.29
CA VAL A 846 -19.95 23.38 27.44
C VAL A 846 -21.34 22.78 27.59
N GLY A 847 -22.09 23.23 28.59
CA GLY A 847 -23.45 22.69 28.84
C GLY A 847 -23.47 21.19 29.16
N GLY A 848 -22.37 20.64 29.69
CA GLY A 848 -22.26 19.22 30.05
C GLY A 848 -21.93 18.28 28.88
N VAL A 849 -21.56 18.81 27.71
CA VAL A 849 -21.15 18.01 26.55
C VAL A 849 -19.84 18.52 25.96
N MET A 850 -19.08 17.64 25.29
CA MET A 850 -17.93 18.08 24.49
C MET A 850 -18.43 18.75 23.20
N VAL A 851 -18.04 19.99 22.97
CA VAL A 851 -18.32 20.73 21.73
C VAL A 851 -17.23 20.46 20.69
N ASP A 852 -17.49 20.78 19.43
CA ASP A 852 -16.54 20.54 18.32
C ASP A 852 -15.24 21.36 18.43
N GLY A 853 -15.26 22.46 19.16
CA GLY A 853 -14.07 23.24 19.43
C GLY A 853 -14.38 24.64 19.95
N LEU A 854 -13.34 25.48 19.94
CA LEU A 854 -13.46 26.93 20.09
C LEU A 854 -13.11 27.62 18.77
N HIS A 855 -13.88 28.65 18.43
CA HIS A 855 -13.51 29.62 17.40
C HIS A 855 -12.34 30.49 17.88
N ALA A 856 -11.71 31.22 16.97
CA ALA A 856 -10.53 32.04 17.26
C ALA A 856 -10.77 33.12 18.34
N ASP A 857 -12.01 33.58 18.50
CA ASP A 857 -12.42 34.55 19.52
C ASP A 857 -12.74 33.91 20.89
N GLY A 858 -12.61 32.59 21.01
CA GLY A 858 -12.87 31.80 22.22
C GLY A 858 -14.34 31.42 22.41
N THR A 859 -15.23 31.77 21.48
CA THR A 859 -16.60 31.28 21.51
C THR A 859 -16.64 29.77 21.25
N PRO A 860 -17.38 28.98 22.03
CA PRO A 860 -17.51 27.55 21.79
C PRO A 860 -18.45 27.28 20.61
N SER A 861 -18.14 26.23 19.85
CA SER A 861 -19.08 25.74 18.84
C SER A 861 -20.44 25.44 19.45
N ALA A 862 -21.51 25.76 18.72
CA ALA A 862 -22.87 25.38 19.10
C ALA A 862 -23.15 23.88 18.86
N HIS A 863 -22.24 23.16 18.21
CA HIS A 863 -22.38 21.74 17.88
C HIS A 863 -21.51 20.86 18.78
N GLY A 864 -22.08 19.72 19.21
CA GLY A 864 -21.41 18.70 20.03
C GLY A 864 -21.49 17.34 19.34
N SER A 865 -20.60 17.14 18.37
CA SER A 865 -20.55 15.94 17.53
C SER A 865 -20.23 14.66 18.32
N GLN A 866 -20.43 13.52 17.65
CA GLN A 866 -19.97 12.23 18.16
C GLN A 866 -18.43 12.19 18.23
N HIS A 867 -17.73 12.76 17.23
CA HIS A 867 -16.27 12.85 17.19
C HIS A 867 -15.69 13.62 18.39
N ALA A 868 -16.27 14.78 18.73
CA ALA A 868 -15.83 15.62 19.83
C ALA A 868 -15.87 14.90 21.19
N THR A 869 -16.73 13.89 21.33
CA THR A 869 -16.83 13.09 22.55
C THR A 869 -16.06 11.77 22.46
N SER A 870 -16.12 11.07 21.33
CA SER A 870 -15.50 9.75 21.15
C SER A 870 -13.98 9.82 21.27
N PHE A 871 -13.34 10.86 20.72
CA PHE A 871 -11.88 11.03 20.79
C PHE A 871 -11.39 11.17 22.24
N PRO A 872 -11.81 12.19 23.02
CA PRO A 872 -11.42 12.31 24.43
C PRO A 872 -11.76 11.08 25.28
N LEU A 873 -12.92 10.47 25.06
CA LEU A 873 -13.37 9.31 25.84
C LEU A 873 -12.51 8.07 25.55
N SER A 874 -12.21 7.79 24.28
CA SER A 874 -11.36 6.64 23.88
C SER A 874 -9.91 6.74 24.35
N LEU A 875 -9.45 7.96 24.66
CA LEU A 875 -8.09 8.28 25.11
C LEU A 875 -8.00 8.50 26.63
N GLY A 876 -9.11 8.36 27.37
CA GLY A 876 -9.15 8.58 28.81
C GLY A 876 -8.96 10.04 29.24
N ILE A 877 -9.25 10.99 28.36
CA ILE A 877 -9.17 12.44 28.64
C ILE A 877 -10.42 12.92 29.39
N THR A 878 -11.59 12.38 29.04
CA THR A 878 -12.87 12.66 29.71
C THR A 878 -12.78 12.32 31.20
N ALA A 879 -13.33 13.18 32.05
CA ALA A 879 -13.31 12.96 33.49
C ALA A 879 -14.13 11.71 33.87
N PRO A 880 -13.70 10.91 34.86
CA PRO A 880 -14.44 9.72 35.27
C PRO A 880 -15.91 9.98 35.63
N GLU A 881 -16.21 11.13 36.24
CA GLU A 881 -17.57 11.56 36.59
C GLU A 881 -18.47 11.85 35.38
N ASP A 882 -17.89 12.18 34.23
CA ASP A 882 -18.59 12.52 32.98
C ASP A 882 -18.68 11.32 32.01
N ALA A 883 -17.73 10.38 32.12
CA ALA A 883 -17.48 9.35 31.13
C ALA A 883 -18.72 8.48 30.81
N ALA A 884 -19.45 8.04 31.83
CA ALA A 884 -20.63 7.20 31.66
C ALA A 884 -21.78 7.94 30.95
N ALA A 885 -21.99 9.23 31.27
CA ALA A 885 -23.02 10.05 30.65
C ALA A 885 -22.68 10.35 29.18
N ASP A 886 -21.41 10.68 28.90
CA ASP A 886 -20.90 10.92 27.55
C ASP A 886 -21.03 9.66 26.68
N ALA A 887 -20.65 8.49 27.22
CA ALA A 887 -20.77 7.21 26.54
C ALA A 887 -22.24 6.86 26.22
N ALA A 888 -23.14 7.02 27.19
CA ALA A 888 -24.57 6.79 26.98
C ALA A 888 -25.16 7.73 25.92
N ARG A 889 -24.75 9.01 25.92
CA ARG A 889 -25.17 9.99 24.91
C ARG A 889 -24.75 9.57 23.51
N ILE A 890 -23.46 9.26 23.31
CA ILE A 890 -22.96 8.90 21.97
C ILE A 890 -23.43 7.52 21.51
N ALA A 891 -23.73 6.59 22.44
CA ALA A 891 -24.40 5.33 22.12
C ALA A 891 -25.82 5.58 21.57
N ALA A 892 -26.59 6.45 22.23
CA ALA A 892 -27.95 6.78 21.82
C ALA A 892 -28.04 7.50 20.46
N MET A 893 -26.95 8.10 19.98
CA MET A 893 -26.89 8.74 18.65
C MET A 893 -26.85 7.73 17.49
N GLY A 894 -26.55 6.45 17.75
CA GLY A 894 -26.23 5.47 16.71
C GLY A 894 -24.93 5.81 15.97
N MET A 895 -24.79 5.35 14.73
CA MET A 895 -23.61 5.67 13.92
C MET A 895 -23.68 7.10 13.34
N ARG A 896 -22.84 7.99 13.86
CA ARG A 896 -22.62 9.38 13.43
C ARG A 896 -21.12 9.71 13.36
N GLN A 897 -20.32 8.74 12.94
CA GLN A 897 -18.88 8.86 12.78
C GLN A 897 -18.45 8.18 11.47
N GLY A 898 -17.55 8.82 10.73
CA GLY A 898 -17.11 8.35 9.42
C GLY A 898 -16.18 7.13 9.52
N PRO A 899 -16.02 6.38 8.41
CA PRO A 899 -15.18 5.19 8.36
C PRO A 899 -13.72 5.41 8.81
N MET A 900 -13.13 6.58 8.54
CA MET A 900 -11.72 6.88 8.89
C MET A 900 -11.47 6.83 10.39
N THR A 901 -12.41 7.31 11.19
CA THR A 901 -12.23 7.51 12.64
C THR A 901 -13.07 6.57 13.49
N VAL A 902 -13.91 5.71 12.91
CA VAL A 902 -14.91 4.90 13.63
C VAL A 902 -14.32 4.03 14.76
N HIS A 903 -13.06 3.63 14.67
CA HIS A 903 -12.36 2.92 15.75
C HIS A 903 -12.35 3.70 17.07
N ARG A 904 -12.33 5.04 17.05
CA ARG A 904 -12.43 5.89 18.25
C ARG A 904 -13.79 5.74 18.93
N LEU A 905 -14.88 5.72 18.16
CA LEU A 905 -16.23 5.52 18.70
C LEU A 905 -16.36 4.13 19.32
N VAL A 906 -15.94 3.09 18.61
CA VAL A 906 -16.00 1.71 19.12
C VAL A 906 -15.17 1.58 20.40
N ARG A 907 -13.94 2.08 20.41
CA ARG A 907 -13.06 2.05 21.59
C ARG A 907 -13.63 2.84 22.77
N ALA A 908 -14.23 3.99 22.53
CA ALA A 908 -14.87 4.81 23.57
C ALA A 908 -16.02 4.06 24.26
N LEU A 909 -16.90 3.42 23.49
CA LEU A 909 -18.02 2.66 24.03
C LEU A 909 -17.57 1.37 24.71
N ALA A 910 -16.66 0.62 24.08
CA ALA A 910 -16.12 -0.63 24.63
C ALA A 910 -15.36 -0.39 25.94
N GLY A 911 -14.56 0.68 26.01
CA GLY A 911 -13.83 1.08 27.22
C GLY A 911 -14.74 1.46 28.41
N GLN A 912 -16.00 1.83 28.15
CA GLN A 912 -17.03 2.10 29.16
C GLN A 912 -17.96 0.90 29.41
N GLY A 913 -17.66 -0.26 28.84
CA GLY A 913 -18.45 -1.48 29.01
C GLY A 913 -19.79 -1.50 28.27
N LEU A 914 -20.06 -0.54 27.38
CA LEU A 914 -21.30 -0.48 26.60
C LEU A 914 -21.23 -1.39 25.36
N MET A 915 -20.97 -2.68 25.59
CA MET A 915 -20.71 -3.65 24.53
C MET A 915 -21.94 -3.94 23.66
N ASP A 916 -23.16 -3.83 24.20
CA ASP A 916 -24.37 -3.98 23.39
C ASP A 916 -24.54 -2.82 22.40
N ALA A 917 -24.17 -1.60 22.79
CA ALA A 917 -24.14 -0.47 21.84
C ALA A 917 -23.07 -0.68 20.76
N VAL A 918 -21.91 -1.26 21.10
CA VAL A 918 -20.90 -1.66 20.11
C VAL A 918 -21.46 -2.69 19.14
N LEU A 919 -22.18 -3.70 19.63
CA LEU A 919 -22.85 -4.69 18.79
C LEU A 919 -23.89 -4.04 17.88
N ASP A 920 -24.66 -3.08 18.37
CA ASP A 920 -25.63 -2.34 17.55
C ASP A 920 -24.94 -1.52 16.45
N LEU A 921 -23.82 -0.86 16.73
CA LEU A 921 -23.01 -0.17 15.71
C LEU A 921 -22.50 -1.12 14.62
N LEU A 922 -22.10 -2.34 15.00
CA LEU A 922 -21.57 -3.33 14.07
C LEU A 922 -22.68 -3.97 13.22
N THR A 923 -23.83 -4.28 13.83
CA THR A 923 -24.81 -5.25 13.28
C THR A 923 -26.13 -4.64 12.79
N THR A 924 -26.42 -3.37 13.08
CA THR A 924 -27.66 -2.72 12.64
C THR A 924 -27.56 -2.24 11.20
N LYS A 925 -28.43 -2.73 10.31
CA LYS A 925 -28.43 -2.40 8.87
C LYS A 925 -29.22 -1.13 8.52
N GLU A 926 -30.08 -0.67 9.42
CA GLU A 926 -30.93 0.52 9.25
C GLU A 926 -30.17 1.84 9.48
N GLN A 927 -28.89 1.79 9.86
CA GLN A 927 -28.02 2.95 10.07
C GLN A 927 -26.75 2.85 9.21
N PRO A 928 -26.00 3.95 8.99
CA PRO A 928 -24.66 3.88 8.43
C PRO A 928 -23.79 2.87 9.22
N GLY A 929 -22.98 2.07 8.53
CA GLY A 929 -22.15 1.04 9.17
C GLY A 929 -22.02 -0.23 8.33
N TRP A 930 -21.24 -1.18 8.82
CA TRP A 930 -20.85 -2.39 8.07
C TRP A 930 -22.01 -3.32 7.72
N ALA A 931 -22.97 -3.51 8.63
CA ALA A 931 -24.16 -4.32 8.33
C ALA A 931 -24.99 -3.75 7.18
N ARG A 932 -25.06 -2.42 7.04
CA ARG A 932 -25.71 -1.76 5.90
C ARG A 932 -24.90 -1.92 4.61
N LEU A 933 -23.56 -1.89 4.70
CA LEU A 933 -22.70 -2.19 3.54
C LEU A 933 -22.94 -3.63 3.06
N LEU A 934 -23.00 -4.60 3.97
CA LEU A 934 -23.30 -6.00 3.66
C LEU A 934 -24.70 -6.18 3.05
N ASP A 935 -25.72 -5.51 3.58
CA ASP A 935 -27.09 -5.53 3.03
C ASP A 935 -27.14 -4.99 1.59
N ARG A 936 -26.19 -4.12 1.22
CA ARG A 936 -25.98 -3.59 -0.14
C ARG A 936 -25.02 -4.42 -0.99
N GLY A 937 -24.56 -5.57 -0.50
CA GLY A 937 -23.71 -6.50 -1.25
C GLY A 937 -22.23 -6.16 -1.26
N ALA A 938 -21.76 -5.29 -0.35
CA ALA A 938 -20.33 -5.00 -0.21
C ALA A 938 -19.58 -6.24 0.28
N THR A 939 -18.45 -6.54 -0.35
CA THR A 939 -17.50 -7.59 0.08
C THR A 939 -16.13 -7.03 0.46
N PHE A 940 -16.02 -5.70 0.44
CA PHE A 940 -14.89 -4.90 0.90
C PHE A 940 -15.51 -3.65 1.54
N THR A 941 -14.93 -3.14 2.63
CA THR A 941 -15.32 -1.84 3.20
C THR A 941 -15.18 -0.70 2.18
N TRP A 942 -16.02 0.31 2.32
CA TRP A 942 -16.04 1.47 1.42
C TRP A 942 -15.38 2.69 2.08
N GLU A 943 -14.97 3.65 1.26
CA GLU A 943 -14.40 4.93 1.69
C GLU A 943 -15.44 5.71 2.49
N ALA A 944 -16.70 5.73 2.05
CA ALA A 944 -17.82 6.31 2.77
C ALA A 944 -18.89 5.26 3.07
N TRP A 945 -19.76 5.53 4.05
CA TRP A 945 -20.90 4.64 4.36
C TRP A 945 -21.95 4.59 3.24
N ASP A 946 -22.00 5.61 2.40
CA ASP A 946 -22.90 5.76 1.26
C ASP A 946 -22.09 6.20 0.03
N LEU A 947 -22.42 5.66 -1.15
CA LEU A 947 -21.85 6.09 -2.43
C LEU A 947 -22.79 7.14 -3.03
N GLU A 948 -22.38 8.40 -3.04
CA GLU A 948 -23.17 9.48 -3.62
C GLU A 948 -23.00 9.51 -5.15
N ASP A 949 -24.10 9.69 -5.88
CA ASP A 949 -24.05 9.77 -7.35
C ASP A 949 -23.11 10.89 -7.81
N GLY A 950 -22.17 10.55 -8.70
CA GLY A 950 -21.14 11.47 -9.19
C GLY A 950 -19.89 11.57 -8.31
N SER A 951 -19.88 10.96 -7.11
CA SER A 951 -18.66 10.79 -6.33
C SER A 951 -17.75 9.70 -6.92
N ASP A 952 -16.50 9.70 -6.48
CA ASP A 952 -15.46 8.73 -6.77
C ASP A 952 -15.07 7.91 -5.52
N TYR A 953 -15.94 7.89 -4.51
CA TYR A 953 -15.70 7.16 -3.26
C TYR A 953 -15.41 5.68 -3.51
N SER A 954 -14.31 5.20 -2.92
CA SER A 954 -13.81 3.87 -3.18
C SER A 954 -14.74 2.80 -2.60
N GLN A 955 -15.00 1.76 -3.39
CA GLN A 955 -15.70 0.55 -2.96
C GLN A 955 -14.75 -0.53 -2.40
N SER A 956 -13.48 -0.19 -2.23
CA SER A 956 -12.41 -1.06 -1.75
C SER A 956 -11.42 -0.29 -0.86
N HIS A 957 -11.92 0.33 0.22
CA HIS A 957 -11.13 1.20 1.10
C HIS A 957 -11.05 0.63 2.51
N ALA A 958 -9.84 0.30 2.97
CA ALA A 958 -9.66 -0.61 4.12
C ALA A 958 -9.59 0.06 5.50
N TRP A 959 -9.61 1.39 5.60
CA TRP A 959 -9.38 2.09 6.87
C TRP A 959 -10.37 1.77 8.02
N SER A 960 -11.62 1.41 7.72
CA SER A 960 -12.61 1.02 8.75
C SER A 960 -12.42 -0.42 9.23
N ALA A 961 -11.53 -1.19 8.59
CA ALA A 961 -11.11 -2.51 9.06
C ALA A 961 -10.30 -2.44 10.35
N SER A 962 -9.78 -1.27 10.73
CA SER A 962 -9.14 -1.00 12.04
C SER A 962 -9.92 -1.60 13.23
N VAL A 963 -11.26 -1.63 13.15
CA VAL A 963 -12.17 -2.14 14.19
C VAL A 963 -12.04 -3.65 14.45
N VAL A 964 -11.38 -4.40 13.58
CA VAL A 964 -11.01 -5.81 13.86
C VAL A 964 -10.23 -5.93 15.16
N LYS A 965 -9.34 -4.97 15.44
CA LYS A 965 -8.60 -4.90 16.69
C LYS A 965 -9.56 -4.85 17.87
N GLU A 966 -10.53 -3.95 17.87
CA GLU A 966 -11.50 -3.83 18.94
C GLU A 966 -12.42 -5.06 19.08
N ILE A 967 -12.77 -5.75 17.99
CA ILE A 967 -13.52 -7.02 18.06
C ILE A 967 -12.69 -8.09 18.80
N LEU A 968 -11.42 -8.27 18.44
CA LEU A 968 -10.55 -9.25 19.10
C LEU A 968 -10.26 -8.88 20.55
N GLU A 969 -10.05 -7.59 20.82
CA GLU A 969 -9.68 -7.12 22.16
C GLU A 969 -10.84 -7.06 23.15
N TYR A 970 -12.05 -6.72 22.69
CA TYR A 970 -13.20 -6.49 23.57
C TYR A 970 -14.33 -7.50 23.40
N LEU A 971 -14.56 -8.06 22.22
CA LEU A 971 -15.62 -9.07 22.02
C LEU A 971 -15.10 -10.50 22.21
N LEU A 972 -13.94 -10.84 21.62
CA LEU A 972 -13.24 -12.08 21.98
C LEU A 972 -12.64 -11.98 23.38
N GLY A 973 -12.12 -10.79 23.73
CA GLY A 973 -11.64 -10.46 25.06
C GLY A 973 -10.14 -10.69 25.28
N VAL A 974 -9.33 -10.78 24.21
CA VAL A 974 -7.89 -11.09 24.33
C VAL A 974 -7.08 -9.83 24.05
N ARG A 975 -6.32 -9.36 25.06
CA ARG A 975 -5.52 -8.12 24.97
C ARG A 975 -4.09 -8.33 25.42
N TYR A 976 -3.17 -7.61 24.79
CA TYR A 976 -1.78 -7.54 25.24
C TYR A 976 -1.71 -6.71 26.52
N SER A 977 -0.96 -7.18 27.52
CA SER A 977 -0.62 -6.37 28.70
C SER A 977 0.86 -5.98 28.76
N THR A 978 1.70 -6.66 27.97
CA THR A 978 3.12 -6.33 27.82
C THR A 978 3.53 -6.29 26.34
N PRO A 979 4.54 -5.48 25.97
CA PRO A 979 5.12 -5.51 24.63
C PRO A 979 5.54 -6.92 24.21
N GLY A 980 5.18 -7.31 22.99
CA GLY A 980 5.48 -8.63 22.41
C GLY A 980 4.52 -9.75 22.84
N GLY A 981 3.62 -9.51 23.79
CA GLY A 981 2.60 -10.49 24.20
C GLY A 981 3.13 -11.63 25.07
N SER A 982 4.17 -11.38 25.87
CA SER A 982 4.61 -12.31 26.93
C SER A 982 3.60 -12.41 28.08
N GLU A 983 2.78 -11.37 28.25
CA GLU A 983 1.61 -11.38 29.12
C GLU A 983 0.39 -10.86 28.35
N VAL A 984 -0.73 -11.55 28.53
CA VAL A 984 -2.03 -11.17 27.96
C VAL A 984 -3.11 -11.18 29.02
N VAL A 985 -4.22 -10.51 28.72
CA VAL A 985 -5.47 -10.58 29.48
C VAL A 985 -6.51 -11.28 28.64
N VAL A 986 -7.25 -12.22 29.25
CA VAL A 986 -8.44 -12.86 28.66
C VAL A 986 -9.65 -12.47 29.51
N GLU A 987 -10.45 -11.54 29.02
CA GLU A 987 -11.61 -10.96 29.70
C GLU A 987 -12.83 -10.99 28.76
N PRO A 988 -13.69 -12.03 28.84
CA PRO A 988 -14.96 -12.03 28.15
C PRO A 988 -15.76 -10.77 28.51
N PRO A 989 -16.36 -10.05 27.54
CA PRO A 989 -17.14 -8.85 27.82
C PRO A 989 -18.37 -9.16 28.68
N LEU A 990 -19.13 -8.16 29.10
CA LEU A 990 -20.54 -8.32 29.47
C LEU A 990 -21.41 -7.78 28.32
N CYS A 991 -22.16 -8.65 27.65
CA CYS A 991 -22.96 -8.31 26.47
C CYS A 991 -24.00 -9.40 26.17
N ARG A 992 -24.89 -9.09 25.22
CA ARG A 992 -26.00 -9.95 24.74
C ARG A 992 -25.58 -11.20 23.97
N LEU A 993 -24.32 -11.30 23.51
CA LEU A 993 -23.84 -12.49 22.82
C LEU A 993 -23.87 -13.71 23.77
N ALA A 994 -24.39 -14.83 23.28
CA ALA A 994 -24.45 -16.08 24.02
C ALA A 994 -23.10 -16.80 24.07
N HIS A 995 -22.27 -16.64 23.04
CA HIS A 995 -20.90 -17.15 22.98
C HIS A 995 -20.06 -16.40 21.94
N ALA A 996 -18.74 -16.44 22.11
CA ALA A 996 -17.77 -16.12 21.07
C ALA A 996 -16.53 -17.01 21.20
N ARG A 997 -15.84 -17.25 20.08
CA ARG A 997 -14.59 -18.01 20.02
C ARG A 997 -13.67 -17.43 18.95
N GLY A 998 -12.36 -17.51 19.19
CA GLY A 998 -11.38 -16.98 18.26
C GLY A 998 -9.94 -17.17 18.72
N SER A 999 -9.03 -16.53 18.01
CA SER A 999 -7.59 -16.56 18.28
C SER A 999 -6.94 -15.23 17.96
N VAL A 1000 -5.95 -14.85 18.76
CA VAL A 1000 -5.10 -13.66 18.54
C VAL A 1000 -3.65 -14.12 18.40
N PRO A 1001 -2.94 -13.72 17.33
CA PRO A 1001 -1.52 -14.02 17.18
C PRO A 1001 -0.70 -13.32 18.28
N VAL A 1002 0.29 -14.02 18.83
CA VAL A 1002 1.31 -13.53 19.76
C VAL A 1002 2.69 -14.00 19.30
N ALA A 1003 3.78 -13.56 19.94
CA ALA A 1003 5.14 -13.90 19.49
C ALA A 1003 5.39 -15.42 19.36
N ASN A 1004 4.81 -16.24 20.24
CA ASN A 1004 5.01 -17.69 20.31
C ASN A 1004 3.84 -18.52 19.75
N GLY A 1005 2.98 -17.94 18.89
CA GLY A 1005 1.84 -18.65 18.30
C GLY A 1005 0.55 -17.89 18.50
N TYR A 1006 -0.47 -18.53 19.09
CA TYR A 1006 -1.79 -17.93 19.27
C TYR A 1006 -2.30 -18.09 20.68
N VAL A 1007 -2.90 -17.03 21.22
CA VAL A 1007 -3.81 -17.15 22.35
C VAL A 1007 -5.20 -17.42 21.80
N GLN A 1008 -5.75 -18.58 22.12
CA GLN A 1008 -7.12 -18.96 21.74
C GLN A 1008 -8.05 -18.72 22.92
N ALA A 1009 -9.26 -18.22 22.66
CA ALA A 1009 -10.28 -18.04 23.67
C ALA A 1009 -11.65 -18.45 23.11
N GLY A 1010 -12.45 -19.10 23.94
CA GLY A 1010 -13.84 -19.46 23.64
C GLY A 1010 -14.67 -19.36 24.90
N TRP A 1011 -15.68 -18.48 24.91
CA TRP A 1011 -16.52 -18.26 26.07
C TRP A 1011 -18.01 -18.41 25.75
N ARG A 1012 -18.80 -18.81 26.76
CA ARG A 1012 -20.25 -19.00 26.68
C ARG A 1012 -20.95 -18.51 27.94
N ARG A 1013 -22.07 -17.80 27.79
CA ARG A 1013 -22.89 -17.32 28.91
C ARG A 1013 -23.59 -18.48 29.63
N ARG A 1014 -23.57 -18.44 30.96
CA ARG A 1014 -24.30 -19.34 31.87
C ARG A 1014 -24.96 -18.52 32.97
N GLY A 1015 -26.12 -17.93 32.66
CA GLY A 1015 -26.74 -16.93 33.54
C GLY A 1015 -25.85 -15.69 33.63
N GLU A 1016 -25.55 -15.26 34.86
CA GLU A 1016 -24.65 -14.12 35.13
C GLU A 1016 -23.15 -14.50 35.08
N LEU A 1017 -22.83 -15.79 34.98
CA LEU A 1017 -21.47 -16.31 34.90
C LEU A 1017 -21.09 -16.68 33.45
N VAL A 1018 -19.81 -17.01 33.26
CA VAL A 1018 -19.22 -17.32 31.95
C VAL A 1018 -18.43 -18.61 32.02
N GLU A 1019 -18.75 -19.55 31.15
CA GLU A 1019 -17.89 -20.69 30.85
C GLU A 1019 -16.81 -20.24 29.86
N LEU A 1020 -15.53 -20.47 30.15
CA LEU A 1020 -14.40 -20.05 29.32
C LEU A 1020 -13.44 -21.22 29.10
N GLU A 1021 -12.99 -21.41 27.87
CA GLU A 1021 -11.82 -22.18 27.49
C GLU A 1021 -10.79 -21.24 26.88
N CYS A 1022 -9.52 -21.35 27.27
CA CYS A 1022 -8.44 -20.60 26.63
C CYS A 1022 -7.16 -21.43 26.51
N THR A 1023 -6.45 -21.26 25.41
CA THR A 1023 -5.16 -21.91 25.15
C THR A 1023 -4.07 -20.85 25.06
N VAL A 1024 -3.03 -21.01 25.87
CA VAL A 1024 -1.91 -20.07 25.97
C VAL A 1024 -0.63 -20.76 25.47
N PRO A 1025 0.13 -20.17 24.53
CA PRO A 1025 1.34 -20.80 24.02
C PRO A 1025 2.52 -20.69 25.02
N PRO A 1026 3.55 -21.54 24.89
CA PRO A 1026 4.80 -21.39 25.65
C PRO A 1026 5.38 -19.97 25.55
N GLY A 1027 5.97 -19.48 26.63
CA GLY A 1027 6.52 -18.13 26.72
C GLY A 1027 5.50 -17.02 27.00
N THR A 1028 4.20 -17.32 26.93
CA THR A 1028 3.12 -16.39 27.27
C THR A 1028 2.44 -16.81 28.57
N THR A 1029 2.07 -15.84 29.39
CA THR A 1029 1.15 -16.05 30.52
C THR A 1029 -0.13 -15.24 30.32
N ALA A 1030 -1.26 -15.74 30.83
CA ALA A 1030 -2.53 -15.03 30.73
C ALA A 1030 -3.10 -14.71 32.11
N THR A 1031 -3.65 -13.50 32.24
CA THR A 1031 -4.57 -13.16 33.34
C THR A 1031 -5.98 -13.33 32.83
N VAL A 1032 -6.65 -14.38 33.29
CA VAL A 1032 -8.05 -14.67 32.98
C VAL A 1032 -8.94 -13.93 33.97
N ARG A 1033 -9.81 -13.06 33.47
CA ARG A 1033 -10.70 -12.22 34.27
C ARG A 1033 -12.15 -12.63 34.04
N LEU A 1034 -12.81 -13.09 35.09
CA LEU A 1034 -14.19 -13.59 35.05
C LEU A 1034 -15.09 -12.88 36.07
N PRO A 1035 -16.43 -12.88 35.88
CA PRO A 1035 -17.37 -12.41 36.90
C PRO A 1035 -17.16 -13.10 38.26
N ALA A 1036 -17.50 -12.44 39.35
CA ALA A 1036 -17.41 -13.03 40.68
C ALA A 1036 -18.35 -14.24 40.80
N GLY A 1037 -17.75 -15.41 41.08
CA GLY A 1037 -18.48 -16.66 41.17
C GLY A 1037 -17.57 -17.83 41.56
N THR A 1038 -18.18 -19.00 41.69
CA THR A 1038 -17.46 -20.27 41.90
C THR A 1038 -17.26 -20.92 40.54
N TYR A 1039 -16.01 -21.27 40.24
CA TYR A 1039 -15.61 -21.91 38.99
C TYR A 1039 -14.84 -23.18 39.29
N GLY A 1040 -15.21 -24.28 38.62
CA GLY A 1040 -14.31 -25.42 38.43
C GLY A 1040 -13.23 -25.05 37.42
N VAL A 1041 -11.97 -25.22 37.80
CA VAL A 1041 -10.81 -24.93 36.94
C VAL A 1041 -10.13 -26.25 36.57
N LYS A 1042 -9.92 -26.48 35.27
CA LYS A 1042 -9.09 -27.59 34.77
C LYS A 1042 -7.99 -27.05 33.85
N GLY A 1043 -6.80 -27.58 33.96
CA GLY A 1043 -5.64 -27.25 33.14
C GLY A 1043 -4.53 -28.28 33.29
N PRO A 1044 -3.36 -28.07 32.66
CA PRO A 1044 -2.29 -29.08 32.60
C PRO A 1044 -1.65 -29.37 33.97
N ALA A 1045 -1.66 -28.39 34.89
CA ALA A 1045 -1.27 -28.60 36.29
C ALA A 1045 -2.25 -27.83 37.20
N ALA A 1046 -2.98 -28.55 38.06
CA ALA A 1046 -4.01 -27.98 38.93
C ALA A 1046 -3.44 -26.91 39.90
N ASP A 1047 -2.16 -27.01 40.24
CA ASP A 1047 -1.46 -26.14 41.19
C ASP A 1047 -0.86 -24.86 40.55
N ALA A 1048 -0.93 -24.72 39.21
CA ALA A 1048 -0.32 -23.64 38.43
C ALA A 1048 -1.27 -22.46 38.10
N ALA A 1049 -2.56 -22.53 38.48
CA ALA A 1049 -3.45 -21.37 38.44
C ALA A 1049 -3.36 -20.60 39.77
N VAL A 1050 -2.45 -19.64 39.87
CA VAL A 1050 -2.37 -18.80 41.07
C VAL A 1050 -3.55 -17.84 41.06
N VAL A 1051 -4.46 -17.97 42.03
CA VAL A 1051 -5.49 -16.97 42.29
C VAL A 1051 -4.78 -15.69 42.75
N VAL A 1052 -4.71 -14.70 41.86
CA VAL A 1052 -4.20 -13.37 42.22
C VAL A 1052 -5.40 -12.62 42.76
N SER A 1053 -5.43 -12.35 44.07
CA SER A 1053 -6.45 -11.51 44.70
C SER A 1053 -6.60 -10.17 43.97
N ALA A 1054 -7.81 -9.62 43.99
CA ALA A 1054 -8.25 -8.46 43.23
C ALA A 1054 -7.27 -7.25 43.26
N PRO A 1055 -7.11 -6.50 42.15
CA PRO A 1055 -6.30 -5.28 42.14
C PRO A 1055 -6.82 -4.24 43.14
N GLU A 1056 -5.92 -3.58 43.87
CA GLU A 1056 -6.27 -2.41 44.68
C GLU A 1056 -6.82 -1.28 43.78
N GLY A 1057 -8.05 -0.81 44.05
CA GLY A 1057 -8.58 0.43 43.46
C GLY A 1057 -9.89 0.32 42.67
N ARG A 1058 -10.49 -0.87 42.49
CA ARG A 1058 -11.90 -1.00 42.06
C ARG A 1058 -12.76 -1.40 43.25
N ALA A 1059 -13.73 -0.56 43.60
CA ALA A 1059 -14.78 -0.93 44.53
C ALA A 1059 -15.62 -2.05 43.91
N ASP A 1060 -16.03 -2.99 44.76
CA ASP A 1060 -16.90 -4.15 44.52
C ASP A 1060 -16.23 -5.40 43.95
N GLY A 1061 -16.17 -6.45 44.78
CA GLY A 1061 -15.71 -7.81 44.47
C GLY A 1061 -16.61 -8.56 43.48
N ALA A 1062 -16.87 -7.94 42.32
CA ALA A 1062 -17.69 -8.42 41.21
C ALA A 1062 -16.88 -9.18 40.14
N ILE A 1063 -15.55 -9.31 40.31
CA ILE A 1063 -14.63 -9.93 39.35
C ILE A 1063 -13.64 -10.85 40.09
N ARG A 1064 -13.21 -11.92 39.44
CA ARG A 1064 -12.17 -12.86 39.91
C ARG A 1064 -11.10 -13.04 38.83
N ASP A 1065 -9.84 -12.78 39.18
CA ASP A 1065 -8.69 -12.92 38.30
C ASP A 1065 -7.94 -14.25 38.59
N PHE A 1066 -7.55 -14.96 37.53
CA PHE A 1066 -6.74 -16.18 37.57
C PHE A 1066 -5.50 -15.98 36.71
N ARG A 1067 -4.30 -16.18 37.27
CA ARG A 1067 -3.08 -16.19 36.47
C ARG A 1067 -2.80 -17.61 36.01
N VAL A 1068 -2.69 -17.81 34.68
CA VAL A 1068 -2.42 -19.11 34.08
C VAL A 1068 -1.18 -19.07 33.19
N HIS A 1069 -0.49 -20.21 33.16
CA HIS A 1069 0.68 -20.45 32.31
C HIS A 1069 0.28 -21.06 30.96
N ALA A 1070 1.25 -21.52 30.18
CA ALA A 1070 1.03 -22.20 28.92
C ALA A 1070 0.10 -23.42 29.07
N GLY A 1071 -0.58 -23.78 27.98
CA GLY A 1071 -1.50 -24.91 27.88
C GLY A 1071 -2.97 -24.49 27.77
N THR A 1072 -3.84 -25.50 27.79
CA THR A 1072 -5.30 -25.32 27.64
C THR A 1072 -5.98 -25.33 29.00
N TRP A 1073 -6.75 -24.28 29.28
CA TRP A 1073 -7.43 -24.05 30.55
C TRP A 1073 -8.93 -23.94 30.31
N SER A 1074 -9.72 -24.53 31.22
CA SER A 1074 -11.18 -24.39 31.23
C SER A 1074 -11.67 -23.92 32.60
N PHE A 1075 -12.62 -23.00 32.56
CA PHE A 1075 -13.28 -22.39 33.71
C PHE A 1075 -14.78 -22.61 33.52
N THR A 1076 -15.38 -23.47 34.35
CA THR A 1076 -16.79 -23.81 34.28
C THR A 1076 -17.49 -23.32 35.54
N PRO A 1077 -18.58 -22.52 35.43
CA PRO A 1077 -19.41 -22.17 36.57
C PRO A 1077 -19.85 -23.43 37.35
N ALA A 1078 -19.71 -23.39 38.67
CA ALA A 1078 -20.01 -24.52 39.56
C ALA A 1078 -21.50 -24.79 39.75
#